data_AF-A0A2E8KLD2-F1
#
_entry.id   AF-A0A2E8KLD2-F1
#
_cell.length_a   1.000
_cell.length_b   1.000
_cell.length_c   1.000
_cell.angle_alpha   90.00
_cell.angle_beta   90.00
_cell.angle_gamma   90.00
#
_symmetry.space_group_name_H-M   'P 1'
#
loop_
_entity.id
_entity.type
_entity.pdbx_description
1 polymer ?
#
loop_
_entity_poly.entity_id
_entity_poly.type
_entity_poly.pdbx_seq_one_letter_code
_entity_poly.pdbx_strand_id
1 'polypeptide(L)'
;MAFDPYSLCPCGTGKKIKFCCPELLGELEQLDRLVEGDQTEAALEQVIRLLEKHPKKACLLATRTKLELATKRFNDAAVTSRAFLEAYPDNPLALGHAAVAAALLDNMQEAASLFDRSRELAGAEVPDDLVRIAMTLVQVAAQIGQFGLAESTIEWLVEKSLGSEEERNLLMEALLSSGLPPALRIKVPFAATDVDSQWRFEFDAALKHAKEWRLSKAIKTFNSLKGVAADSPELFTNIALLCERVARPLEAAEAWLKVAALREAIGGPTGHNEAIEATGRAIVLETQANPERSPVMRYELLRGPLEGDIDLLEDALRKESHFESIPVDRSRWVQRGAVPPRSSWRVYESVSVSEGSAARLLGSILIHGKQTDREAEVTLQGFAPDVKEAKPLVESSIKTTLVEAEQPAGMPSATPMNYLASSQFRMNPPTEPAAPPAAGEDAPLDTLLAEQQARVADRFTKLWAETPLPELLGKTPKQAVADGDEPRRRVEALVNDAEATDIIASGKNIWPELRKASGLPAPAVIESAEPLGNVPPQRWLHLDFQKITNDHLRGLLLTAAEIGYSRVAELAAEALLSREDITDADRWQAYGVLEARARSTTRRLEILAKIRPLAAALKADEGMLDVGELRIHLQRGDQPALLKVLDRIRRDHSQNPRVSNAVMQVFAEAGIDLGALAAGGGGGAPPPGATMSSPGGQATAPAAESGKLWTPGGETSGGGGDEKPAIWTP
;
A
#
# COMPACT_ATOMS: atom_id res chain seq x y z
N MET A 1 39.71 12.57 -12.91
CA MET A 1 40.93 11.95 -12.31
C MET A 1 41.27 10.72 -13.13
N ALA A 2 42.53 10.30 -13.19
CA ALA A 2 42.92 9.12 -13.98
C ALA A 2 42.22 7.86 -13.43
N PHE A 3 41.58 7.08 -14.30
CA PHE A 3 40.90 5.84 -13.94
C PHE A 3 41.93 4.85 -13.37
N ASP A 4 41.78 4.44 -12.11
CA ASP A 4 42.79 3.61 -11.43
C ASP A 4 42.85 2.21 -12.08
N PRO A 5 43.98 1.80 -12.71
CA PRO A 5 44.12 0.48 -13.31
C PRO A 5 43.97 -0.68 -12.32
N TYR A 6 44.09 -0.38 -11.02
CA TYR A 6 43.92 -1.31 -9.92
C TYR A 6 42.50 -1.34 -9.33
N SER A 7 41.60 -0.48 -9.81
CA SER A 7 40.18 -0.58 -9.50
C SER A 7 39.58 -1.87 -10.07
N LEU A 8 38.47 -2.31 -9.49
CA LEU A 8 37.75 -3.49 -9.94
C LEU A 8 37.18 -3.27 -11.34
N CYS A 9 37.25 -4.30 -12.18
CA CYS A 9 36.71 -4.23 -13.53
C CYS A 9 35.19 -4.02 -13.48
N PRO A 10 34.63 -3.07 -14.26
CA PRO A 10 33.18 -2.85 -14.35
C PRO A 10 32.44 -4.04 -14.96
N CYS A 11 33.18 -5.02 -15.50
CA CYS A 11 32.65 -6.27 -15.99
C CYS A 11 32.24 -7.27 -14.88
N GLY A 12 32.47 -6.97 -13.59
CA GLY A 12 31.95 -7.77 -12.49
C GLY A 12 32.67 -9.10 -12.23
N THR A 13 33.87 -9.29 -12.77
CA THR A 13 34.63 -10.54 -12.59
C THR A 13 35.44 -10.60 -11.29
N GLY A 14 35.34 -9.59 -10.42
CA GLY A 14 36.19 -9.45 -9.22
C GLY A 14 37.68 -9.22 -9.51
N LYS A 15 38.07 -9.04 -10.77
CA LYS A 15 39.46 -8.80 -11.19
C LYS A 15 39.69 -7.32 -11.38
N LYS A 16 40.90 -6.84 -11.10
CA LYS A 16 41.30 -5.47 -11.41
C LYS A 16 41.31 -5.24 -12.93
N ILE A 17 41.03 -4.02 -13.38
CA ILE A 17 40.93 -3.68 -14.82
C ILE A 17 42.17 -4.12 -15.59
N LYS A 18 43.37 -3.86 -15.06
CA LYS A 18 44.63 -4.27 -15.67
C LYS A 18 44.75 -5.78 -15.95
N PHE A 19 44.04 -6.62 -15.20
CA PHE A 19 44.05 -8.08 -15.39
C PHE A 19 42.84 -8.61 -16.16
N CYS A 20 41.83 -7.78 -16.40
CA CYS A 20 40.60 -8.19 -17.06
C CYS A 20 40.44 -7.58 -18.46
N CYS A 21 40.61 -6.26 -18.56
CA CYS A 21 40.43 -5.48 -19.78
C CYS A 21 41.56 -4.43 -19.96
N PRO A 22 42.85 -4.81 -19.90
CA PRO A 22 43.97 -3.85 -19.96
C PRO A 22 43.99 -3.01 -21.23
N GLU A 23 43.53 -3.55 -22.34
CA GLU A 23 43.52 -2.92 -23.66
C GLU A 23 42.43 -1.86 -23.83
N LEU A 24 41.47 -1.77 -22.89
CA LEU A 24 40.33 -0.85 -22.94
C LEU A 24 40.40 0.23 -21.85
N LEU A 25 41.53 0.37 -21.14
CA LEU A 25 41.62 1.28 -19.99
C LEU A 25 41.29 2.73 -20.36
N GLY A 26 41.81 3.23 -21.49
CA GLY A 26 41.58 4.60 -21.93
C GLY A 26 40.15 4.83 -22.42
N GLU A 27 39.56 3.84 -23.07
CA GLU A 27 38.18 3.84 -23.55
C GLU A 27 37.19 3.80 -22.39
N LEU A 28 37.46 2.99 -21.36
CA LEU A 28 36.64 2.92 -20.14
C LEU A 28 36.68 4.25 -19.38
N GLU A 29 37.84 4.90 -19.28
CA GLU A 29 37.96 6.23 -18.68
C GLU A 29 37.18 7.31 -19.44
N GLN A 30 37.06 7.18 -20.77
CA GLN A 30 36.24 8.10 -21.56
C GLN A 30 34.75 7.84 -21.34
N LEU A 31 34.33 6.57 -21.32
CA LEU A 31 32.94 6.20 -21.03
C LEU A 31 32.52 6.67 -19.65
N ASP A 32 33.37 6.49 -18.63
CA ASP A 32 33.10 6.92 -17.27
C ASP A 32 32.91 8.44 -17.18
N ARG A 33 33.79 9.21 -17.83
CA ARG A 33 33.64 10.68 -17.91
C ARG A 33 32.36 11.14 -18.61
N LEU A 34 31.91 10.43 -19.63
CA LEU A 34 30.63 10.74 -20.28
C LEU A 34 29.45 10.46 -19.34
N VAL A 35 29.51 9.39 -18.55
CA VAL A 35 28.49 9.06 -17.56
C VAL A 35 28.49 10.07 -16.41
N GLU A 36 29.65 10.43 -15.86
CA GLU A 36 29.79 11.48 -14.84
C GLU A 36 29.30 12.85 -15.34
N GLY A 37 29.41 13.11 -16.64
CA GLY A 37 28.93 14.34 -17.28
C GLY A 37 27.45 14.36 -17.65
N ASP A 38 26.66 13.37 -17.21
CA ASP A 38 25.24 13.17 -17.60
C ASP A 38 25.01 13.03 -19.12
N GLN A 39 26.03 12.59 -19.88
CA GLN A 39 25.98 12.38 -21.33
C GLN A 39 25.69 10.91 -21.67
N THR A 40 24.62 10.35 -21.11
CA THR A 40 24.29 8.91 -21.19
C THR A 40 24.09 8.42 -22.64
N GLU A 41 23.49 9.24 -23.49
CA GLU A 41 23.29 8.92 -24.92
C GLU A 41 24.62 8.86 -25.69
N ALA A 42 25.52 9.81 -25.44
CA ALA A 42 26.85 9.82 -26.07
C ALA A 42 27.70 8.62 -25.60
N ALA A 43 27.61 8.27 -24.31
CA ALA A 43 28.25 7.08 -23.77
C ALA A 43 27.71 5.80 -24.43
N LEU A 44 26.39 5.72 -24.66
CA LEU A 44 25.75 4.59 -25.30
C LEU A 44 26.21 4.42 -26.76
N GLU A 45 26.25 5.51 -27.52
CA GLU A 45 26.80 5.46 -28.89
C GLU A 45 28.27 5.04 -28.91
N GLN A 46 29.08 5.55 -27.96
CA GLN A 46 30.49 5.20 -27.87
C GLN A 46 30.69 3.72 -27.55
N VAL A 47 29.94 3.15 -26.59
CA VAL A 47 30.08 1.73 -26.25
C VAL A 47 29.62 0.82 -27.40
N ILE A 48 28.60 1.23 -28.18
CA ILE A 48 28.18 0.51 -29.39
C ILE A 48 29.33 0.46 -30.41
N ARG A 49 29.97 1.60 -30.71
CA ARG A 49 31.14 1.66 -31.62
C ARG A 49 32.32 0.83 -31.11
N LEU A 50 32.53 0.80 -29.79
CA LEU A 50 33.59 -0.02 -29.19
C LEU A 50 33.31 -1.51 -29.31
N LEU A 51 32.04 -1.94 -29.20
CA LEU A 51 31.65 -3.34 -29.38
C LEU A 51 31.79 -3.83 -30.82
N GLU A 52 31.71 -2.94 -31.83
CA GLU A 52 32.05 -3.29 -33.22
C GLU A 52 33.52 -3.65 -33.37
N LYS A 53 34.41 -2.91 -32.68
CA LYS A 53 35.87 -3.12 -32.72
C LYS A 53 36.33 -4.25 -31.81
N HIS A 54 35.67 -4.41 -30.67
CA HIS A 54 36.00 -5.38 -29.62
C HIS A 54 34.76 -6.22 -29.28
N PRO A 55 34.34 -7.12 -30.18
CA PRO A 55 33.12 -7.88 -30.00
C PRO A 55 33.19 -8.78 -28.76
N LYS A 56 32.05 -8.90 -28.09
CA LYS A 56 31.85 -9.75 -26.92
C LYS A 56 32.76 -9.45 -25.71
N LYS A 57 33.32 -8.24 -25.58
CA LYS A 57 34.07 -7.88 -24.35
C LYS A 57 33.12 -7.63 -23.19
N ALA A 58 33.33 -8.35 -22.08
CA ALA A 58 32.48 -8.30 -20.89
C ALA A 58 32.24 -6.88 -20.34
N CYS A 59 33.29 -6.04 -20.24
CA CYS A 59 33.14 -4.68 -19.74
C CYS A 59 32.24 -3.83 -20.64
N LEU A 60 32.40 -3.93 -21.95
CA LEU A 60 31.60 -3.17 -22.91
C LEU A 60 30.15 -3.66 -22.96
N LEU A 61 29.93 -4.97 -22.87
CA LEU A 61 28.58 -5.54 -22.79
C LEU A 61 27.88 -5.12 -21.49
N ALA A 62 28.57 -5.17 -20.34
CA ALA A 62 28.03 -4.71 -19.06
C ALA A 62 27.68 -3.21 -19.10
N THR A 63 28.60 -2.37 -19.58
CA THR A 63 28.37 -0.92 -19.72
C THR A 63 27.22 -0.63 -20.68
N ARG A 64 27.13 -1.32 -21.81
CA ARG A 64 26.03 -1.14 -22.76
C ARG A 64 24.68 -1.48 -22.14
N THR A 65 24.54 -2.63 -21.49
CA THR A 65 23.28 -3.01 -20.84
C THR A 65 22.88 -1.98 -19.79
N LYS A 66 23.83 -1.51 -18.96
CA LYS A 66 23.58 -0.48 -17.95
C LYS A 66 23.05 0.82 -18.56
N LEU A 67 23.65 1.28 -19.66
CA LEU A 67 23.24 2.51 -20.34
C LEU A 67 21.88 2.35 -21.07
N GLU A 68 21.62 1.19 -21.66
CA GLU A 68 20.32 0.88 -22.28
C GLU A 68 19.19 0.85 -21.22
N LEU A 69 19.44 0.29 -20.03
CA LEU A 69 18.50 0.34 -18.91
C LEU A 69 18.28 1.78 -18.41
N ALA A 70 19.36 2.56 -18.23
CA ALA A 70 19.27 3.96 -17.78
C ALA A 70 18.49 4.86 -18.76
N THR A 71 18.60 4.58 -20.06
CA THR A 71 17.87 5.28 -21.14
C THR A 71 16.51 4.67 -21.45
N LYS A 72 16.02 3.72 -20.64
CA LYS A 72 14.72 3.04 -20.79
C LYS A 72 14.55 2.28 -22.12
N ARG A 73 15.66 1.84 -22.76
CA ARG A 73 15.66 0.99 -23.95
C ARG A 73 15.61 -0.49 -23.56
N PHE A 74 14.50 -0.90 -22.96
CA PHE A 74 14.39 -2.23 -22.33
C PHE A 74 14.54 -3.41 -23.30
N ASN A 75 14.04 -3.28 -24.54
CA ASN A 75 14.19 -4.32 -25.56
C ASN A 75 15.66 -4.49 -25.97
N ASP A 76 16.38 -3.39 -26.17
CA ASP A 76 17.81 -3.42 -26.51
C ASP A 76 18.62 -4.00 -25.35
N ALA A 77 18.32 -3.57 -24.12
CA ALA A 77 18.92 -4.09 -22.90
C ALA A 77 18.73 -5.61 -22.77
N ALA A 78 17.54 -6.14 -23.08
CA ALA A 78 17.27 -7.58 -23.07
C ALA A 78 18.11 -8.34 -24.11
N VAL A 79 18.26 -7.77 -25.32
CA VAL A 79 19.12 -8.36 -26.37
C VAL A 79 20.59 -8.36 -25.95
N THR A 80 21.11 -7.23 -25.47
CA THR A 80 22.50 -7.10 -25.03
C THR A 80 22.78 -7.99 -23.81
N SER A 81 21.86 -8.03 -22.85
CA SER A 81 21.97 -8.84 -21.64
C SER A 81 22.05 -10.34 -21.95
N ARG A 82 21.21 -10.84 -22.86
CA ARG A 82 21.29 -12.22 -23.35
C ARG A 82 22.63 -12.52 -24.03
N ALA A 83 23.10 -11.63 -24.91
CA ALA A 83 24.41 -11.79 -25.56
C ALA A 83 25.56 -11.79 -24.53
N PHE A 84 25.43 -11.02 -23.45
CA PHE A 84 26.40 -11.00 -22.36
C PHE A 84 26.41 -12.31 -21.58
N LEU A 85 25.24 -12.82 -21.21
CA LEU A 85 25.13 -14.10 -20.50
C LEU A 85 25.59 -15.28 -21.35
N GLU A 86 25.29 -15.30 -22.66
CA GLU A 86 25.80 -16.33 -23.57
C GLU A 86 27.32 -16.32 -23.69
N ALA A 87 27.94 -15.13 -23.73
CA ALA A 87 29.39 -15.01 -23.81
C ALA A 87 30.08 -15.33 -22.47
N TYR A 88 29.41 -15.04 -21.34
CA TYR A 88 29.96 -15.23 -19.99
C TYR A 88 28.90 -15.82 -19.02
N PRO A 89 28.61 -17.14 -19.11
CA PRO A 89 27.52 -17.76 -18.36
C PRO A 89 27.66 -17.74 -16.83
N ASP A 90 28.90 -17.65 -16.34
CA ASP A 90 29.22 -17.62 -14.90
C ASP A 90 29.67 -16.23 -14.43
N ASN A 91 29.39 -15.18 -15.20
CA ASN A 91 29.63 -13.81 -14.76
C ASN A 91 28.45 -13.32 -13.91
N PRO A 92 28.67 -12.86 -12.66
CA PRO A 92 27.58 -12.43 -11.79
C PRO A 92 26.82 -11.22 -12.36
N LEU A 93 27.50 -10.24 -12.97
CA LEU A 93 26.79 -9.12 -13.60
C LEU A 93 26.01 -9.52 -14.85
N ALA A 94 26.49 -10.51 -15.62
CA ALA A 94 25.72 -11.03 -16.75
C ALA A 94 24.41 -11.68 -16.28
N LEU A 95 24.47 -12.48 -15.21
CA LEU A 95 23.28 -13.07 -14.58
C LEU A 95 22.37 -12.01 -13.96
N GLY A 96 22.92 -11.02 -13.26
CA GLY A 96 22.16 -9.94 -12.65
C GLY A 96 21.43 -9.05 -13.68
N HIS A 97 22.11 -8.68 -14.77
CA HIS A 97 21.46 -7.96 -15.87
C HIS A 97 20.40 -8.81 -16.57
N ALA A 98 20.62 -10.12 -16.70
CA ALA A 98 19.61 -11.02 -17.26
C ALA A 98 18.39 -11.14 -16.33
N ALA A 99 18.61 -11.08 -15.01
CA ALA A 99 17.54 -11.05 -14.03
C ALA A 99 16.66 -9.80 -14.18
N VAL A 100 17.25 -8.61 -14.33
CA VAL A 100 16.50 -7.37 -14.58
C VAL A 100 15.72 -7.44 -15.89
N ALA A 101 16.35 -7.93 -16.97
CA ALA A 101 15.68 -8.09 -18.25
C ALA A 101 14.48 -9.05 -18.17
N ALA A 102 14.62 -10.17 -17.45
CA ALA A 102 13.53 -11.11 -17.21
C ALA A 102 12.40 -10.48 -16.39
N ALA A 103 12.72 -9.70 -15.35
CA ALA A 103 11.74 -9.01 -14.52
C ALA A 103 10.93 -7.98 -15.32
N LEU A 104 11.58 -7.23 -16.21
CA LEU A 104 10.92 -6.26 -17.09
C LEU A 104 10.02 -6.91 -18.16
N LEU A 105 10.24 -8.20 -18.44
CA LEU A 105 9.41 -9.03 -19.32
C LEU A 105 8.37 -9.86 -18.53
N ASP A 106 8.12 -9.50 -17.26
CA ASP A 106 7.17 -10.14 -16.36
C ASP A 106 7.47 -11.62 -16.05
N ASN A 107 8.74 -12.05 -16.21
CA ASN A 107 9.20 -13.38 -15.85
C ASN A 107 9.99 -13.38 -14.54
N MET A 108 9.27 -13.20 -13.43
CA MET A 108 9.89 -13.04 -12.11
C MET A 108 10.52 -14.30 -11.54
N GLN A 109 10.02 -15.48 -11.89
CA GLN A 109 10.61 -16.74 -11.45
C GLN A 109 12.00 -16.94 -12.08
N GLU A 110 12.14 -16.61 -13.37
CA GLU A 110 13.44 -16.61 -14.04
C GLU A 110 14.36 -15.52 -13.47
N ALA A 111 13.84 -14.30 -13.27
CA ALA A 111 14.59 -13.20 -12.67
C ALA A 111 15.18 -13.59 -11.31
N ALA A 112 14.36 -14.14 -10.41
CA ALA A 112 14.79 -14.58 -9.10
C ALA A 112 15.83 -15.70 -9.17
N SER A 113 15.66 -16.68 -10.07
CA SER A 113 16.62 -17.76 -10.25
C SER A 113 17.99 -17.28 -10.77
N LEU A 114 17.99 -16.33 -11.71
CA LEU A 114 19.21 -15.73 -12.25
C LEU A 114 19.91 -14.88 -11.18
N PHE A 115 19.16 -14.09 -10.42
CA PHE A 115 19.70 -13.27 -9.34
C PHE A 115 20.26 -14.12 -8.19
N ASP A 116 19.60 -15.21 -7.81
CA ASP A 116 20.11 -16.16 -6.80
C ASP A 116 21.47 -16.74 -7.20
N ARG A 117 21.60 -17.19 -8.46
CA ARG A 117 22.88 -17.66 -9.02
C ARG A 117 23.93 -16.55 -9.10
N SER A 118 23.52 -15.33 -9.45
CA SER A 118 24.40 -14.16 -9.47
C SER A 118 25.02 -13.91 -8.09
N ARG A 119 24.20 -13.91 -7.03
CA ARG A 119 24.68 -13.74 -5.64
C ARG A 119 25.63 -14.86 -5.23
N GLU A 120 25.31 -16.11 -5.58
CA GLU A 120 26.19 -17.26 -5.28
C GLU A 120 27.57 -17.10 -5.91
N LEU A 121 27.65 -16.62 -7.16
CA LEU A 121 28.90 -16.44 -7.89
C LEU A 121 29.68 -15.17 -7.50
N ALA A 122 28.98 -14.11 -7.07
CA ALA A 122 29.63 -12.91 -6.52
C ALA A 122 30.36 -13.22 -5.20
N GLY A 123 29.80 -14.12 -4.37
CA GLY A 123 30.43 -14.52 -3.12
C GLY A 123 30.51 -13.36 -2.11
N ALA A 124 31.69 -13.10 -1.56
CA ALA A 124 31.89 -12.07 -0.54
C ALA A 124 32.12 -10.66 -1.13
N GLU A 125 32.67 -10.55 -2.33
CA GLU A 125 32.95 -9.28 -3.01
C GLU A 125 31.81 -8.98 -3.99
N VAL A 126 30.78 -8.30 -3.50
CA VAL A 126 29.61 -7.92 -4.30
C VAL A 126 29.91 -6.64 -5.09
N PRO A 127 29.82 -6.65 -6.43
CA PRO A 127 30.01 -5.43 -7.22
C PRO A 127 28.90 -4.40 -7.00
N ASP A 128 29.23 -3.10 -7.01
CA ASP A 128 28.25 -2.01 -6.84
C ASP A 128 27.10 -2.07 -7.87
N ASP A 129 27.41 -2.46 -9.11
CA ASP A 129 26.38 -2.64 -10.14
C ASP A 129 25.41 -3.78 -9.79
N LEU A 130 25.87 -4.83 -9.07
CA LEU A 130 24.98 -5.89 -8.57
C LEU A 130 24.09 -5.40 -7.43
N VAL A 131 24.57 -4.45 -6.61
CA VAL A 131 23.74 -3.76 -5.61
C VAL A 131 22.63 -2.97 -6.30
N ARG A 132 22.96 -2.18 -7.33
CA ARG A 132 21.94 -1.43 -8.12
C ARG A 132 20.92 -2.34 -8.80
N ILE A 133 21.37 -3.47 -9.34
CA ILE A 133 20.50 -4.53 -9.88
C ILE A 133 19.53 -5.03 -8.81
N ALA A 134 20.04 -5.33 -7.60
CA ALA A 134 19.21 -5.79 -6.49
C ALA A 134 18.14 -4.76 -6.11
N MET A 135 18.50 -3.47 -6.03
CA MET A 135 17.55 -2.39 -5.74
C MET A 135 16.46 -2.28 -6.81
N THR A 136 16.83 -2.42 -8.09
CA THR A 136 15.86 -2.42 -9.21
C THR A 136 14.92 -3.63 -9.11
N LEU A 137 15.45 -4.81 -8.79
CA LEU A 137 14.63 -6.00 -8.59
C LEU A 137 13.66 -5.85 -7.41
N VAL A 138 14.07 -5.21 -6.31
CA VAL A 138 13.16 -4.91 -5.19
C VAL A 138 12.00 -4.03 -5.65
N GLN A 139 12.27 -2.96 -6.39
CA GLN A 139 11.24 -2.04 -6.88
C GLN A 139 10.25 -2.75 -7.81
N VAL A 140 10.77 -3.49 -8.80
CA VAL A 140 9.93 -4.23 -9.76
C VAL A 140 9.12 -5.31 -9.03
N ALA A 141 9.75 -6.08 -8.15
CA ALA A 141 9.09 -7.13 -7.38
C ALA A 141 7.99 -6.57 -6.47
N ALA A 142 8.22 -5.45 -5.79
CA ALA A 142 7.20 -4.79 -4.97
C ALA A 142 6.02 -4.31 -5.82
N GLN A 143 6.30 -3.67 -6.97
CA GLN A 143 5.26 -3.11 -7.85
C GLN A 143 4.30 -4.16 -8.41
N ILE A 144 4.80 -5.36 -8.74
CA ILE A 144 3.99 -6.44 -9.32
C ILE A 144 3.49 -7.45 -8.26
N GLY A 145 3.76 -7.20 -6.97
CA GLY A 145 3.28 -8.04 -5.87
C GLY A 145 4.10 -9.30 -5.57
N GLN A 146 5.36 -9.38 -6.02
CA GLN A 146 6.32 -10.43 -5.62
C GLN A 146 7.02 -10.09 -4.30
N PHE A 147 6.22 -9.92 -3.24
CA PHE A 147 6.67 -9.37 -1.96
C PHE A 147 7.78 -10.16 -1.29
N GLY A 148 7.74 -11.50 -1.30
CA GLY A 148 8.78 -12.35 -0.69
C GLY A 148 10.16 -12.20 -1.34
N LEU A 149 10.20 -11.95 -2.65
CA LEU A 149 11.46 -11.65 -3.35
C LEU A 149 11.97 -10.25 -2.99
N ALA A 150 11.07 -9.26 -2.93
CA ALA A 150 11.41 -7.88 -2.55
C ALA A 150 11.98 -7.84 -1.13
N GLU A 151 11.25 -8.37 -0.15
CA GLU A 151 11.66 -8.41 1.26
C GLU A 151 13.01 -9.12 1.43
N SER A 152 13.17 -10.33 0.86
CA SER A 152 14.41 -11.08 1.02
C SER A 152 15.61 -10.48 0.29
N THR A 153 15.39 -9.70 -0.76
CA THR A 153 16.47 -8.95 -1.40
C THR A 153 16.90 -7.78 -0.52
N ILE A 154 15.96 -7.09 0.15
CA ILE A 154 16.29 -6.07 1.16
C ILE A 154 17.04 -6.71 2.34
N GLU A 155 16.59 -7.86 2.85
CA GLU A 155 17.28 -8.59 3.93
C GLU A 155 18.73 -8.93 3.57
N TRP A 156 18.97 -9.38 2.33
CA TRP A 156 20.32 -9.65 1.84
C TRP A 156 21.19 -8.38 1.81
N LEU A 157 20.65 -7.25 1.34
CA LEU A 157 21.34 -5.96 1.33
C LEU A 157 21.70 -5.51 2.75
N VAL A 158 20.77 -5.65 3.71
CA VAL A 158 20.99 -5.32 5.12
C VAL A 158 22.06 -6.23 5.74
N GLU A 159 21.93 -7.54 5.61
CA GLU A 159 22.87 -8.51 6.20
C GLU A 159 24.30 -8.31 5.69
N LYS A 160 24.46 -8.02 4.39
CA LYS A 160 25.77 -7.79 3.77
C LYS A 160 26.25 -6.34 3.90
N SER A 161 25.48 -5.46 4.53
CA SER A 161 25.79 -4.02 4.66
C SER A 161 26.05 -3.36 3.30
N LEU A 162 25.24 -3.71 2.29
CA LEU A 162 25.35 -3.21 0.92
C LEU A 162 24.42 -2.01 0.69
N GLY A 163 24.88 -1.02 -0.08
CA GLY A 163 24.17 0.25 -0.28
C GLY A 163 24.20 1.15 0.96
N SER A 164 23.72 2.38 0.82
CA SER A 164 23.56 3.31 1.94
C SER A 164 22.37 2.91 2.83
N GLU A 165 22.35 3.39 4.06
CA GLU A 165 21.21 3.18 4.96
C GLU A 165 19.94 3.86 4.42
N GLU A 166 20.08 5.06 3.86
CA GLU A 166 18.99 5.81 3.23
C GLU A 166 18.38 5.02 2.06
N GLU A 167 19.21 4.42 1.21
CA GLU A 167 18.76 3.58 0.10
C GLU A 167 17.97 2.37 0.60
N ARG A 168 18.43 1.68 1.64
CA ARG A 168 17.72 0.53 2.23
C ARG A 168 16.39 0.94 2.86
N ASN A 169 16.34 2.10 3.53
CA ASN A 169 15.11 2.62 4.13
C ASN A 169 14.08 3.00 3.06
N LEU A 170 14.50 3.62 1.96
CA LEU A 170 13.64 3.94 0.82
C LEU A 170 13.04 2.68 0.19
N LEU A 171 13.82 1.60 0.07
CA LEU A 171 13.33 0.31 -0.43
C LEU A 171 12.28 -0.31 0.50
N MET A 172 12.49 -0.23 1.81
CA MET A 172 11.51 -0.71 2.78
C MET A 172 10.22 0.12 2.72
N GLU A 173 10.31 1.44 2.63
CA GLU A 173 9.15 2.32 2.46
C GLU A 173 8.40 2.02 1.15
N ALA A 174 9.12 1.77 0.05
CA ALA A 174 8.54 1.36 -1.21
C ALA A 174 7.81 0.01 -1.11
N LEU A 175 8.37 -0.97 -0.39
CA LEU A 175 7.73 -2.26 -0.15
C LEU A 175 6.45 -2.09 0.68
N LEU A 176 6.49 -1.34 1.78
CA LEU A 176 5.32 -1.13 2.63
C LEU A 176 4.19 -0.37 1.91
N SER A 177 4.55 0.60 1.05
CA SER A 177 3.59 1.35 0.25
C SER A 177 3.04 0.61 -0.97
N SER A 178 3.64 -0.52 -1.37
CA SER A 178 3.19 -1.33 -2.51
C SER A 178 1.95 -2.21 -2.25
N GLY A 179 1.36 -2.12 -1.05
CA GLY A 179 0.16 -2.87 -0.69
C GLY A 179 0.45 -4.28 -0.14
N LEU A 180 1.57 -4.44 0.58
CA LEU A 180 1.96 -5.71 1.22
C LEU A 180 0.79 -6.32 2.04
N PRO A 181 0.31 -7.52 1.68
CA PRO A 181 -0.80 -8.18 2.36
C PRO A 181 -0.47 -8.48 3.84
N PRO A 182 -1.44 -8.37 4.76
CA PRO A 182 -1.20 -8.55 6.20
C PRO A 182 -0.57 -9.89 6.56
N ALA A 183 -1.00 -10.98 5.93
CA ALA A 183 -0.41 -12.32 6.11
C ALA A 183 1.10 -12.39 5.81
N LEU A 184 1.61 -11.51 4.95
CA LEU A 184 3.03 -11.46 4.57
C LEU A 184 3.84 -10.41 5.34
N ARG A 185 3.20 -9.50 6.11
CA ARG A 185 3.91 -8.51 6.95
C ARG A 185 4.68 -9.17 8.09
N ILE A 186 4.33 -10.41 8.41
CA ILE A 186 4.90 -11.14 9.54
C ILE A 186 6.13 -11.89 9.07
N LYS A 187 7.26 -11.53 9.64
CA LYS A 187 8.50 -12.26 9.43
C LYS A 187 8.44 -13.61 10.13
N VAL A 188 8.49 -14.67 9.35
CA VAL A 188 8.63 -16.03 9.86
C VAL A 188 10.09 -16.47 9.72
N PRO A 189 10.78 -16.81 10.82
CA PRO A 189 12.16 -17.27 10.75
C PRO A 189 12.23 -18.68 10.16
N PHE A 190 13.42 -19.05 9.66
CA PHE A 190 13.68 -20.45 9.34
C PHE A 190 13.57 -21.32 10.59
N ALA A 191 12.82 -22.41 10.47
CA ALA A 191 12.60 -23.36 11.54
C ALA A 191 13.75 -24.38 11.62
N ALA A 192 14.10 -24.80 12.83
CA ALA A 192 15.04 -25.90 13.06
C ALA A 192 14.27 -27.21 13.27
N THR A 193 14.84 -28.34 12.86
CA THR A 193 14.28 -29.66 13.15
C THR A 193 14.63 -30.10 14.57
N ASP A 194 13.90 -31.08 15.11
CA ASP A 194 14.22 -31.70 16.41
C ASP A 194 15.66 -32.27 16.39
N VAL A 195 16.39 -32.08 17.48
CA VAL A 195 17.76 -32.54 17.67
C VAL A 195 17.93 -34.05 17.48
N ASP A 196 16.87 -34.82 17.71
CA ASP A 196 16.86 -36.29 17.60
C ASP A 196 16.35 -36.80 16.24
N SER A 197 16.06 -35.89 15.29
CA SER A 197 15.58 -36.24 13.96
C SER A 197 16.63 -37.02 13.15
N GLN A 198 16.23 -38.10 12.50
CA GLN A 198 17.13 -38.92 11.66
C GLN A 198 17.68 -38.18 10.44
N TRP A 199 16.96 -37.16 9.96
CA TRP A 199 17.33 -36.32 8.81
C TRP A 199 18.00 -35.00 9.21
N ARG A 200 18.42 -34.85 10.48
CA ARG A 200 18.95 -33.60 11.01
C ARG A 200 20.17 -33.09 10.24
N PHE A 201 21.08 -33.99 9.85
CA PHE A 201 22.31 -33.60 9.16
C PHE A 201 22.02 -32.88 7.83
N GLU A 202 21.16 -33.46 7.01
CA GLU A 202 20.74 -32.90 5.74
C GLU A 202 19.88 -31.63 5.93
N PHE A 203 19.06 -31.58 6.98
CA PHE A 203 18.25 -30.42 7.32
C PHE A 203 19.13 -29.22 7.71
N ASP A 204 20.12 -29.44 8.58
CA ASP A 204 21.09 -28.42 8.99
C ASP A 204 21.95 -27.96 7.80
N ALA A 205 22.29 -28.87 6.88
CA ALA A 205 22.97 -28.52 5.63
C ALA A 205 22.11 -27.62 4.73
N ALA A 206 20.80 -27.89 4.63
CA ALA A 206 19.86 -27.03 3.90
C ALA A 206 19.73 -25.64 4.53
N LEU A 207 19.61 -25.56 5.87
CA LEU A 207 19.61 -24.30 6.62
C LEU A 207 20.90 -23.52 6.39
N LYS A 208 22.06 -24.19 6.36
CA LYS A 208 23.34 -23.56 6.05
C LYS A 208 23.33 -22.94 4.66
N HIS A 209 22.84 -23.65 3.65
CA HIS A 209 22.69 -23.09 2.30
C HIS A 209 21.78 -21.86 2.27
N ALA A 210 20.68 -21.87 3.01
CA ALA A 210 19.78 -20.73 3.11
C ALA A 210 20.46 -19.50 3.74
N LYS A 211 21.20 -19.69 4.85
CA LYS A 211 21.99 -18.63 5.52
C LYS A 211 23.12 -18.09 4.66
N GLU A 212 23.66 -18.90 3.75
CA GLU A 212 24.68 -18.49 2.78
C GLU A 212 24.08 -17.89 1.50
N TRP A 213 22.77 -17.60 1.46
CA TRP A 213 22.05 -17.06 0.31
C TRP A 213 22.14 -17.92 -0.96
N ARG A 214 22.26 -19.26 -0.79
CA ARG A 214 22.19 -20.27 -1.86
C ARG A 214 20.77 -20.85 -1.90
N LEU A 215 19.78 -20.01 -2.17
CA LEU A 215 18.37 -20.32 -1.88
C LEU A 215 17.87 -21.50 -2.72
N SER A 216 18.19 -21.52 -4.02
CA SER A 216 17.83 -22.61 -4.92
C SER A 216 18.45 -23.94 -4.51
N LYS A 217 19.66 -23.91 -3.94
CA LYS A 217 20.34 -25.10 -3.40
C LYS A 217 19.65 -25.59 -2.13
N ALA A 218 19.31 -24.67 -1.22
CA ALA A 218 18.55 -25.00 -0.01
C ALA A 218 17.19 -25.64 -0.34
N ILE A 219 16.45 -25.10 -1.32
CA ILE A 219 15.19 -25.67 -1.81
C ILE A 219 15.38 -27.10 -2.31
N LYS A 220 16.43 -27.36 -3.10
CA LYS A 220 16.73 -28.71 -3.59
C LYS A 220 17.01 -29.68 -2.44
N THR A 221 17.82 -29.26 -1.46
CA THR A 221 18.14 -30.10 -0.30
C THR A 221 16.89 -30.37 0.55
N PHE A 222 16.07 -29.36 0.88
CA PHE A 222 14.83 -29.59 1.62
C PHE A 222 13.83 -30.47 0.84
N ASN A 223 13.68 -30.28 -0.47
CA ASN A 223 12.82 -31.16 -1.28
C ASN A 223 13.26 -32.63 -1.25
N SER A 224 14.57 -32.90 -1.14
CA SER A 224 15.06 -34.28 -1.01
C SER A 224 14.63 -34.96 0.29
N LEU A 225 14.26 -34.19 1.33
CA LEU A 225 13.80 -34.69 2.63
C LEU A 225 12.31 -34.99 2.69
N LYS A 226 11.51 -34.59 1.69
CA LYS A 226 10.05 -34.80 1.69
C LYS A 226 9.65 -36.27 1.86
N GLY A 227 10.48 -37.21 1.40
CA GLY A 227 10.20 -38.66 1.54
C GLY A 227 10.44 -39.23 2.94
N VAL A 228 11.29 -38.60 3.75
CA VAL A 228 11.68 -39.10 5.08
C VAL A 228 11.16 -38.23 6.24
N ALA A 229 10.80 -36.97 5.96
CA ALA A 229 10.36 -35.97 6.92
C ALA A 229 8.98 -35.36 6.52
N ALA A 230 8.10 -36.17 5.93
CA ALA A 230 6.79 -35.75 5.40
C ALA A 230 5.82 -35.18 6.46
N ASP A 231 6.05 -35.50 7.72
CA ASP A 231 5.25 -35.07 8.87
C ASP A 231 5.89 -33.92 9.66
N SER A 232 7.04 -33.39 9.23
CA SER A 232 7.68 -32.23 9.85
C SER A 232 7.09 -30.92 9.30
N PRO A 233 6.35 -30.13 10.09
CA PRO A 233 5.92 -28.81 9.65
C PRO A 233 7.10 -27.88 9.39
N GLU A 234 8.20 -28.01 10.13
CA GLU A 234 9.42 -27.19 9.99
C GLU A 234 10.06 -27.34 8.60
N LEU A 235 10.03 -28.56 8.04
CA LEU A 235 10.48 -28.81 6.68
C LEU A 235 9.68 -27.96 5.67
N PHE A 236 8.35 -28.03 5.76
CA PHE A 236 7.48 -27.32 4.81
C PHE A 236 7.48 -25.81 5.04
N THR A 237 7.61 -25.34 6.29
CA THR A 237 7.84 -23.92 6.60
C THR A 237 9.08 -23.40 5.86
N ASN A 238 10.20 -24.11 5.94
CA ASN A 238 11.43 -23.69 5.28
C ASN A 238 11.32 -23.73 3.75
N ILE A 239 10.63 -24.73 3.19
CA ILE A 239 10.37 -24.79 1.74
C ILE A 239 9.51 -23.62 1.31
N ALA A 240 8.44 -23.31 2.04
CA ALA A 240 7.51 -22.23 1.73
C ALA A 240 8.23 -20.88 1.71
N LEU A 241 8.98 -20.58 2.78
CA LEU A 241 9.78 -19.36 2.89
C LEU A 241 10.78 -19.24 1.75
N LEU A 242 11.52 -20.31 1.43
CA LEU A 242 12.48 -20.23 0.33
C LEU A 242 11.79 -20.01 -1.02
N CYS A 243 10.63 -20.62 -1.26
CA CYS A 243 9.86 -20.43 -2.48
C CYS A 243 9.33 -19.00 -2.64
N GLU A 244 8.86 -18.36 -1.55
CA GLU A 244 8.52 -16.93 -1.53
C GLU A 244 9.70 -16.06 -2.00
N ARG A 245 10.90 -16.36 -1.48
CA ARG A 245 12.13 -15.61 -1.77
C ARG A 245 12.66 -15.77 -3.18
N VAL A 246 12.26 -16.82 -3.90
CA VAL A 246 12.66 -17.05 -5.29
C VAL A 246 11.50 -16.93 -6.28
N ALA A 247 10.46 -16.16 -5.92
CA ALA A 247 9.29 -15.89 -6.76
C ALA A 247 8.61 -17.17 -7.28
N ARG A 248 8.39 -18.14 -6.38
CA ARG A 248 7.67 -19.40 -6.62
C ARG A 248 6.38 -19.46 -5.78
N PRO A 249 5.40 -18.59 -6.06
CA PRO A 249 4.24 -18.42 -5.19
C PRO A 249 3.35 -19.67 -5.14
N LEU A 250 3.23 -20.44 -6.21
CA LEU A 250 2.42 -21.67 -6.21
C LEU A 250 3.02 -22.73 -5.29
N GLU A 251 4.32 -23.02 -5.43
CA GLU A 251 5.01 -23.99 -4.59
C GLU A 251 5.08 -23.53 -3.13
N ALA A 252 5.16 -22.21 -2.90
CA ALA A 252 5.07 -21.64 -1.56
C ALA A 252 3.69 -21.85 -0.94
N ALA A 253 2.62 -21.61 -1.69
CA ALA A 253 1.25 -21.82 -1.23
C ALA A 253 0.99 -23.29 -0.88
N GLU A 254 1.40 -24.23 -1.75
CA GLU A 254 1.28 -25.67 -1.49
C GLU A 254 2.01 -26.09 -0.21
N ALA A 255 3.22 -25.56 -0.01
CA ALA A 255 3.99 -25.84 1.20
C ALA A 255 3.33 -25.25 2.46
N TRP A 256 2.77 -24.03 2.41
CA TRP A 256 2.02 -23.46 3.53
C TRP A 256 0.73 -24.20 3.83
N LEU A 257 -0.01 -24.67 2.84
CA LEU A 257 -1.19 -25.51 3.06
C LEU A 257 -0.81 -26.84 3.73
N LYS A 258 0.34 -27.42 3.37
CA LYS A 258 0.88 -28.60 4.06
C LYS A 258 1.28 -28.28 5.50
N VAL A 259 1.89 -27.13 5.77
CA VAL A 259 2.13 -26.64 7.15
C VAL A 259 0.81 -26.55 7.91
N ALA A 260 -0.20 -25.91 7.33
CA ALA A 260 -1.51 -25.74 7.96
C ALA A 260 -2.14 -27.09 8.36
N ALA A 261 -2.13 -28.05 7.45
CA ALA A 261 -2.63 -29.40 7.72
C ALA A 261 -1.86 -30.10 8.85
N LEU A 262 -0.53 -30.00 8.87
CA LEU A 262 0.30 -30.61 9.91
C LEU A 262 0.10 -29.93 11.28
N ARG A 263 0.01 -28.59 11.33
CA ARG A 263 -0.24 -27.83 12.56
C ARG A 263 -1.62 -28.11 13.15
N GLU A 264 -2.64 -28.27 12.30
CA GLU A 264 -3.96 -28.70 12.76
C GLU A 264 -3.92 -30.10 13.38
N ALA A 265 -3.18 -31.03 12.75
CA ALA A 265 -3.11 -32.41 13.22
C ALA A 265 -2.44 -32.55 14.60
N ILE A 266 -1.57 -31.62 14.99
CA ILE A 266 -1.01 -31.54 16.35
C ILE A 266 -2.11 -31.25 17.38
N GLY A 267 -3.14 -30.49 16.98
CA GLY A 267 -4.29 -30.12 17.80
C GLY A 267 -3.99 -29.03 18.83
N GLY A 268 -5.04 -28.69 19.59
CA GLY A 268 -4.99 -27.62 20.60
C GLY A 268 -5.06 -26.21 20.02
N PRO A 269 -5.23 -25.18 20.87
CA PRO A 269 -5.43 -23.80 20.42
C PRO A 269 -4.25 -23.23 19.62
N THR A 270 -3.01 -23.55 20.01
CA THR A 270 -1.81 -23.05 19.33
C THR A 270 -1.68 -23.63 17.92
N GLY A 271 -1.82 -24.95 17.76
CA GLY A 271 -1.74 -25.61 16.46
C GLY A 271 -2.82 -25.14 15.49
N HIS A 272 -4.04 -24.92 15.99
CA HIS A 272 -5.14 -24.37 15.19
C HIS A 272 -4.86 -22.94 14.71
N ASN A 273 -4.35 -22.06 15.58
CA ASN A 273 -3.97 -20.70 15.20
C ASN A 273 -2.84 -20.68 14.16
N GLU A 274 -1.79 -21.48 14.36
CA GLU A 274 -0.69 -21.61 13.40
C GLU A 274 -1.20 -22.14 12.03
N ALA A 275 -2.20 -23.03 12.04
CA ALA A 275 -2.83 -23.52 10.83
C ALA A 275 -3.62 -22.44 10.08
N ILE A 276 -4.33 -21.57 10.81
CA ILE A 276 -5.05 -20.43 10.21
C ILE A 276 -4.06 -19.44 9.60
N GLU A 277 -2.99 -19.09 10.31
CA GLU A 277 -1.94 -18.17 9.84
C GLU A 277 -1.25 -18.68 8.56
N ALA A 278 -0.87 -19.97 8.55
CA ALA A 278 -0.34 -20.63 7.36
C ALA A 278 -1.33 -20.65 6.20
N THR A 279 -2.62 -20.88 6.48
CA THR A 279 -3.69 -20.83 5.47
C THR A 279 -3.83 -19.42 4.86
N GLY A 280 -3.77 -18.36 5.68
CA GLY A 280 -3.82 -16.98 5.22
C GLY A 280 -2.68 -16.62 4.28
N ARG A 281 -1.43 -16.98 4.64
CA ARG A 281 -0.27 -16.85 3.74
C ARG A 281 -0.47 -17.58 2.42
N ALA A 282 -0.98 -18.82 2.47
CA ALA A 282 -1.23 -19.60 1.26
C ALA A 282 -2.24 -18.92 0.33
N ILE A 283 -3.35 -18.39 0.85
CA ILE A 283 -4.36 -17.68 0.06
C ILE A 283 -3.76 -16.50 -0.72
N VAL A 284 -2.91 -15.71 -0.07
CA VAL A 284 -2.22 -14.58 -0.70
C VAL A 284 -1.31 -15.07 -1.84
N LEU A 285 -0.54 -16.13 -1.59
CA LEU A 285 0.39 -16.68 -2.58
C LEU A 285 -0.33 -17.36 -3.75
N GLU A 286 -1.47 -18.00 -3.52
CA GLU A 286 -2.33 -18.53 -4.58
C GLU A 286 -2.84 -17.42 -5.51
N THR A 287 -3.22 -16.28 -4.93
CA THR A 287 -3.67 -15.09 -5.67
C THR A 287 -2.51 -14.48 -6.47
N GLN A 288 -1.31 -14.42 -5.88
CA GLN A 288 -0.10 -13.97 -6.56
C GLN A 288 0.32 -14.90 -7.71
N ALA A 289 0.15 -16.22 -7.56
CA ALA A 289 0.51 -17.20 -8.58
C ALA A 289 -0.44 -17.17 -9.79
N ASN A 290 -1.71 -16.86 -9.57
CA ASN A 290 -2.70 -16.76 -10.63
C ASN A 290 -3.71 -15.64 -10.31
N PRO A 291 -3.41 -14.39 -10.72
CA PRO A 291 -4.31 -13.25 -10.54
C PRO A 291 -5.67 -13.44 -11.23
N GLU A 292 -5.72 -14.26 -12.30
CA GLU A 292 -6.94 -14.58 -13.05
C GLU A 292 -7.79 -15.69 -12.43
N ARG A 293 -7.29 -16.39 -11.40
CA ARG A 293 -8.02 -17.46 -10.67
C ARG A 293 -9.32 -16.94 -10.01
N SER A 294 -9.51 -15.63 -9.98
CA SER A 294 -10.48 -14.95 -9.12
C SER A 294 -11.63 -14.32 -9.90
N PRO A 295 -12.91 -14.57 -9.52
CA PRO A 295 -14.01 -13.70 -9.92
C PRO A 295 -13.80 -12.30 -9.31
N VAL A 296 -13.32 -11.38 -10.13
CA VAL A 296 -13.27 -9.96 -9.80
C VAL A 296 -14.61 -9.30 -10.09
N MET A 297 -15.01 -8.35 -9.26
CA MET A 297 -16.07 -7.41 -9.57
C MET A 297 -15.53 -6.48 -10.66
N ARG A 298 -15.90 -6.76 -11.91
CA ARG A 298 -15.49 -5.97 -13.06
C ARG A 298 -16.27 -4.67 -13.10
N TYR A 299 -15.60 -3.63 -13.58
CA TYR A 299 -16.28 -2.41 -13.96
C TYR A 299 -16.94 -2.61 -15.33
N GLU A 300 -18.20 -2.20 -15.46
CA GLU A 300 -18.99 -2.30 -16.67
C GLU A 300 -19.31 -0.92 -17.22
N LEU A 301 -19.42 -0.86 -18.55
CA LEU A 301 -19.79 0.34 -19.28
C LEU A 301 -20.90 -0.01 -20.27
N LEU A 302 -22.09 0.53 -20.03
CA LEU A 302 -23.24 0.39 -20.91
C LEU A 302 -23.52 1.72 -21.61
N ARG A 303 -23.91 1.66 -22.89
CA ARG A 303 -24.13 2.85 -23.73
C ARG A 303 -25.45 2.75 -24.47
N GLY A 304 -26.07 3.90 -24.70
CA GLY A 304 -27.28 4.00 -25.53
C GLY A 304 -27.39 5.38 -26.20
N PRO A 305 -28.04 5.46 -27.37
CA PRO A 305 -28.30 6.72 -28.05
C PRO A 305 -29.29 7.57 -27.25
N LEU A 306 -29.17 8.89 -27.29
CA LEU A 306 -30.17 9.80 -26.73
C LEU A 306 -31.02 10.40 -27.85
N GLU A 307 -32.33 10.22 -27.76
CA GLU A 307 -33.31 10.82 -28.66
C GLU A 307 -34.08 11.96 -27.97
N GLY A 308 -34.40 13.00 -28.73
CA GLY A 308 -35.18 14.13 -28.24
C GLY A 308 -34.35 15.26 -27.64
N ASP A 309 -35.01 16.08 -26.80
CA ASP A 309 -34.40 17.25 -26.18
C ASP A 309 -33.67 16.87 -24.89
N ILE A 310 -32.35 17.01 -24.89
CA ILE A 310 -31.49 16.66 -23.75
C ILE A 310 -31.81 17.53 -22.53
N ASP A 311 -32.22 18.80 -22.72
CA ASP A 311 -32.55 19.68 -21.59
C ASP A 311 -33.82 19.20 -20.87
N LEU A 312 -34.83 18.74 -21.62
CA LEU A 312 -36.04 18.13 -21.04
C LEU A 312 -35.74 16.82 -20.32
N LEU A 313 -34.79 16.03 -20.84
CA LEU A 313 -34.35 14.80 -20.20
C LEU A 313 -33.61 15.09 -18.89
N GLU A 314 -32.67 16.03 -18.87
CA GLU A 314 -31.96 16.45 -17.67
C GLU A 314 -32.91 17.04 -16.61
N ASP A 315 -33.95 17.76 -17.02
CA ASP A 315 -35.02 18.23 -16.13
C ASP A 315 -35.88 17.09 -15.57
N ALA A 316 -36.08 16.02 -16.34
CA ALA A 316 -36.76 14.81 -15.86
C ALA A 316 -35.90 14.07 -14.83
N LEU A 317 -34.61 13.86 -15.12
CA LEU A 317 -33.66 13.25 -14.19
C LEU A 317 -33.61 14.02 -12.86
N ARG A 318 -33.64 15.35 -12.90
CA ARG A 318 -33.63 16.19 -11.69
C ARG A 318 -34.86 16.01 -10.79
N LYS A 319 -35.99 15.55 -11.34
CA LYS A 319 -37.24 15.31 -10.59
C LYS A 319 -37.27 13.92 -9.96
N GLU A 320 -36.42 13.01 -10.40
CA GLU A 320 -36.35 11.65 -9.90
C GLU A 320 -35.37 11.56 -8.71
N SER A 321 -35.78 10.88 -7.65
CA SER A 321 -35.04 10.85 -6.38
C SER A 321 -33.74 10.05 -6.46
N HIS A 322 -33.62 9.12 -7.41
CA HIS A 322 -32.42 8.28 -7.59
C HIS A 322 -31.31 8.93 -8.42
N PHE A 323 -31.49 10.15 -8.93
CA PHE A 323 -30.42 10.87 -9.64
C PHE A 323 -29.93 12.10 -8.89
N GLU A 324 -28.63 12.36 -9.02
CA GLU A 324 -27.98 13.55 -8.46
C GLU A 324 -26.93 14.08 -9.45
N SER A 325 -27.05 15.35 -9.85
CA SER A 325 -26.10 15.98 -10.77
C SER A 325 -24.76 16.25 -10.08
N ILE A 326 -23.66 15.95 -10.75
CA ILE A 326 -22.30 16.26 -10.31
C ILE A 326 -21.66 17.26 -11.30
N PRO A 327 -20.88 18.26 -10.83
CA PRO A 327 -20.08 19.11 -11.69
C PRO A 327 -19.08 18.31 -12.56
N VAL A 328 -18.96 18.68 -13.84
CA VAL A 328 -17.98 18.10 -14.77
C VAL A 328 -16.71 18.94 -14.79
N ASP A 329 -15.60 18.39 -14.32
CA ASP A 329 -14.28 19.00 -14.46
C ASP A 329 -13.72 18.79 -15.89
N ARG A 330 -14.05 19.73 -16.78
CA ARG A 330 -13.64 19.66 -18.20
C ARG A 330 -12.12 19.60 -18.40
N SER A 331 -11.35 20.18 -17.49
CA SER A 331 -9.88 20.27 -17.63
C SER A 331 -9.23 18.88 -17.62
N ARG A 332 -9.69 17.99 -16.73
CA ARG A 332 -9.22 16.60 -16.62
C ARG A 332 -9.51 15.78 -17.87
N TRP A 333 -10.64 16.02 -18.53
CA TRP A 333 -11.00 15.32 -19.77
C TRP A 333 -10.11 15.76 -20.94
N VAL A 334 -9.91 17.08 -21.08
CA VAL A 334 -9.05 17.65 -22.12
C VAL A 334 -7.58 17.20 -21.95
N GLN A 335 -7.06 17.15 -20.73
CA GLN A 335 -5.72 16.63 -20.45
C GLN A 335 -5.53 15.17 -20.88
N ARG A 336 -6.61 14.37 -20.87
CA ARG A 336 -6.63 12.98 -21.32
C ARG A 336 -6.93 12.83 -22.81
N GLY A 337 -7.05 13.93 -23.55
CA GLY A 337 -7.43 13.93 -24.97
C GLY A 337 -8.86 13.42 -25.23
N ALA A 338 -9.72 13.44 -24.21
CA ALA A 338 -11.09 12.92 -24.29
C ALA A 338 -12.12 14.07 -24.34
N VAL A 339 -13.26 13.84 -24.99
CA VAL A 339 -14.35 14.82 -25.02
C VAL A 339 -15.06 14.83 -23.67
N PRO A 340 -15.20 15.99 -22.99
CA PRO A 340 -15.91 16.04 -21.73
C PRO A 340 -17.41 15.79 -21.92
N PRO A 341 -18.08 15.11 -20.97
CA PRO A 341 -19.52 14.98 -20.97
C PRO A 341 -20.19 16.36 -20.81
N ARG A 342 -21.39 16.51 -21.37
CA ARG A 342 -22.25 17.68 -21.15
C ARG A 342 -22.64 17.77 -19.68
N SER A 343 -23.12 16.67 -19.12
CA SER A 343 -23.50 16.53 -17.72
C SER A 343 -23.13 15.15 -17.18
N SER A 344 -22.99 15.05 -15.85
CA SER A 344 -22.66 13.83 -15.14
C SER A 344 -23.61 13.69 -13.96
N TRP A 345 -24.07 12.47 -13.71
CA TRP A 345 -25.00 12.20 -12.62
C TRP A 345 -24.63 10.93 -11.86
N ARG A 346 -24.92 10.90 -10.56
CA ARG A 346 -24.93 9.67 -9.76
C ARG A 346 -26.27 8.99 -9.87
N VAL A 347 -26.25 7.67 -9.87
CA VAL A 347 -27.43 6.81 -9.83
C VAL A 347 -27.46 6.10 -8.49
N TYR A 348 -28.55 6.24 -7.76
CA TYR A 348 -28.75 5.65 -6.44
C TYR A 348 -29.82 4.55 -6.47
N GLU A 349 -29.78 3.64 -5.50
CA GLU A 349 -30.82 2.62 -5.34
C GLU A 349 -32.17 3.23 -4.96
N SER A 350 -33.26 2.53 -5.27
CA SER A 350 -34.60 2.95 -4.88
C SER A 350 -34.85 2.62 -3.41
N VAL A 351 -35.04 3.64 -2.57
CA VAL A 351 -35.33 3.45 -1.14
C VAL A 351 -36.73 3.92 -0.81
N SER A 352 -37.44 3.17 0.04
CA SER A 352 -38.73 3.61 0.59
C SER A 352 -38.51 4.80 1.54
N VAL A 353 -39.21 5.90 1.27
CA VAL A 353 -39.11 7.18 2.03
C VAL A 353 -39.42 6.98 3.53
N SER A 354 -40.06 5.88 3.92
CA SER A 354 -40.49 5.56 5.28
C SER A 354 -39.36 5.23 6.26
N GLU A 355 -38.14 4.94 5.81
CA GLU A 355 -37.07 4.44 6.70
C GLU A 355 -35.93 5.43 7.00
N GLY A 356 -35.95 6.65 6.45
CA GLY A 356 -34.81 7.57 6.62
C GLY A 356 -33.48 6.98 6.09
N SER A 357 -33.56 5.95 5.24
CA SER A 357 -32.40 5.27 4.68
C SER A 357 -31.86 6.08 3.49
N ALA A 358 -30.63 6.59 3.60
CA ALA A 358 -29.83 7.05 2.48
C ALA A 358 -29.57 5.93 1.49
N ALA A 359 -29.86 6.23 0.22
CA ALA A 359 -29.70 5.31 -0.88
C ALA A 359 -28.23 5.03 -1.20
N ARG A 360 -27.89 3.76 -1.44
CA ARG A 360 -26.57 3.36 -1.94
C ARG A 360 -26.34 3.84 -3.36
N LEU A 361 -25.11 4.23 -3.67
CA LEU A 361 -24.65 4.57 -5.01
C LEU A 361 -24.52 3.29 -5.84
N LEU A 362 -25.16 3.26 -7.00
CA LEU A 362 -25.08 2.16 -7.97
C LEU A 362 -24.12 2.44 -9.14
N GLY A 363 -23.89 3.71 -9.45
CA GLY A 363 -23.00 4.07 -10.56
C GLY A 363 -23.12 5.53 -10.94
N SER A 364 -22.59 5.83 -12.12
CA SER A 364 -22.67 7.16 -12.72
C SER A 364 -23.17 7.09 -14.15
N ILE A 365 -23.95 8.09 -14.56
CA ILE A 365 -24.30 8.31 -15.95
C ILE A 365 -23.58 9.55 -16.47
N LEU A 366 -23.02 9.43 -17.67
CA LEU A 366 -22.38 10.51 -18.42
C LEU A 366 -23.21 10.78 -19.67
N ILE A 367 -23.69 12.02 -19.82
CA ILE A 367 -24.45 12.45 -20.99
C ILE A 367 -23.53 13.23 -21.90
N HIS A 368 -23.39 12.79 -23.15
CA HIS A 368 -22.65 13.50 -24.19
C HIS A 368 -23.65 14.09 -25.18
N GLY A 369 -23.47 15.38 -25.47
CA GLY A 369 -24.21 16.03 -26.55
C GLY A 369 -23.76 15.52 -27.92
N LYS A 370 -24.52 15.90 -28.95
CA LYS A 370 -24.17 15.61 -30.35
C LYS A 370 -22.78 16.19 -30.70
N GLN A 371 -21.92 15.34 -31.24
CA GLN A 371 -20.59 15.69 -31.74
C GLN A 371 -20.60 15.71 -33.27
N THR A 372 -19.50 16.14 -33.89
CA THR A 372 -19.40 16.23 -35.36
C THR A 372 -19.48 14.85 -36.02
N ASP A 373 -19.03 13.81 -35.31
CA ASP A 373 -18.91 12.42 -35.75
C ASP A 373 -19.77 11.43 -34.95
N ARG A 374 -20.48 11.88 -33.91
CA ARG A 374 -21.28 11.02 -33.01
C ARG A 374 -22.60 11.67 -32.63
N GLU A 375 -23.66 10.88 -32.63
CA GLU A 375 -24.95 11.31 -32.08
C GLU A 375 -24.87 11.48 -30.56
N ALA A 376 -25.86 12.17 -29.97
CA ALA A 376 -25.95 12.29 -28.53
C ALA A 376 -26.09 10.89 -27.89
N GLU A 377 -25.39 10.68 -26.79
CA GLU A 377 -25.32 9.37 -26.14
C GLU A 377 -25.27 9.49 -24.62
N VAL A 378 -25.74 8.46 -23.96
CA VAL A 378 -25.57 8.26 -22.52
C VAL A 378 -24.67 7.06 -22.28
N THR A 379 -23.86 7.15 -21.23
CA THR A 379 -23.05 6.03 -20.74
C THR A 379 -23.36 5.80 -19.27
N LEU A 380 -23.78 4.59 -18.90
CA LEU A 380 -23.87 4.13 -17.51
C LEU A 380 -22.61 3.34 -17.18
N GLN A 381 -21.98 3.68 -16.06
CA GLN A 381 -20.72 3.06 -15.67
C GLN A 381 -20.63 2.84 -14.14
N GLY A 382 -20.06 1.71 -13.74
CA GLY A 382 -19.97 1.26 -12.34
C GLY A 382 -19.51 -0.20 -12.24
N PHE A 383 -19.54 -0.80 -11.04
CA PHE A 383 -19.27 -2.23 -10.89
C PHE A 383 -20.44 -3.08 -11.37
N ALA A 384 -20.15 -4.22 -12.01
CA ALA A 384 -21.13 -5.08 -12.68
C ALA A 384 -22.40 -5.39 -11.86
N PRO A 385 -22.32 -5.77 -10.56
CA PRO A 385 -23.54 -6.02 -9.76
C PRO A 385 -24.43 -4.78 -9.64
N ASP A 386 -23.82 -3.60 -9.51
CA ASP A 386 -24.53 -2.34 -9.32
C ASP A 386 -25.06 -1.78 -10.63
N VAL A 387 -24.30 -1.91 -11.72
CA VAL A 387 -24.74 -1.53 -13.07
C VAL A 387 -25.95 -2.35 -13.48
N LYS A 388 -25.98 -3.64 -13.14
CA LYS A 388 -27.14 -4.51 -13.36
C LYS A 388 -28.39 -4.02 -12.64
N GLU A 389 -28.25 -3.46 -11.43
CA GLU A 389 -29.34 -2.89 -10.65
C GLU A 389 -29.74 -1.48 -11.15
N ALA A 390 -28.76 -0.67 -11.56
CA ALA A 390 -28.97 0.69 -12.08
C ALA A 390 -29.61 0.71 -13.47
N LYS A 391 -29.27 -0.27 -14.32
CA LYS A 391 -29.73 -0.34 -15.72
C LYS A 391 -31.23 -0.10 -15.89
N PRO A 392 -32.14 -0.86 -15.25
CA PRO A 392 -33.59 -0.65 -15.42
C PRO A 392 -34.05 0.73 -14.94
N LEU A 393 -33.43 1.30 -13.89
CA LEU A 393 -33.74 2.65 -13.42
C LEU A 393 -33.39 3.66 -14.51
N VAL A 394 -32.15 3.59 -15.01
CA VAL A 394 -31.67 4.50 -16.06
C VAL A 394 -32.51 4.37 -17.32
N GLU A 395 -32.67 3.16 -17.87
CA GLU A 395 -33.44 2.90 -19.11
C GLU A 395 -34.87 3.45 -19.03
N SER A 396 -35.52 3.36 -17.85
CA SER A 396 -36.87 3.88 -17.65
C SER A 396 -36.96 5.41 -17.74
N SER A 397 -35.97 6.11 -17.19
CA SER A 397 -35.94 7.58 -17.13
C SER A 397 -35.50 8.20 -18.45
N ILE A 398 -34.48 7.62 -19.09
CA ILE A 398 -33.95 8.10 -20.38
C ILE A 398 -34.72 7.56 -21.59
N LYS A 399 -35.57 6.56 -21.40
CA LYS A 399 -36.36 5.89 -22.45
C LYS A 399 -35.52 5.35 -23.61
N THR A 400 -34.38 4.76 -23.27
CA THR A 400 -33.41 4.18 -24.22
C THR A 400 -32.89 2.88 -23.66
N THR A 401 -32.62 1.91 -24.54
CA THR A 401 -31.95 0.66 -24.17
C THR A 401 -30.44 0.86 -24.12
N LEU A 402 -29.83 0.39 -23.04
CA LEU A 402 -28.39 0.40 -22.82
C LEU A 402 -27.82 -0.97 -23.19
N VAL A 403 -26.79 -0.96 -24.03
CA VAL A 403 -26.04 -2.15 -24.45
C VAL A 403 -24.59 -2.08 -23.98
N GLU A 404 -23.96 -3.23 -23.82
CA GLU A 404 -22.54 -3.29 -23.47
C GLU A 404 -21.70 -2.59 -24.56
N ALA A 405 -20.78 -1.73 -24.13
CA ALA A 405 -19.87 -1.02 -25.01
C ALA A 405 -18.45 -1.54 -24.88
N GLU A 406 -17.59 -1.23 -25.86
CA GLU A 406 -16.17 -1.52 -25.75
C GLU A 406 -15.58 -0.86 -24.52
N GLN A 407 -14.94 -1.68 -23.68
CA GLN A 407 -14.27 -1.21 -22.48
C GLN A 407 -12.86 -0.74 -22.84
N PRO A 408 -12.43 0.45 -22.37
CA PRO A 408 -11.03 0.85 -22.44
C PRO A 408 -10.12 -0.19 -21.77
N ALA A 409 -8.88 -0.31 -22.25
CA ALA A 409 -7.89 -1.11 -21.53
C ALA A 409 -7.63 -0.51 -20.12
N GLY A 410 -7.49 -1.38 -19.11
CA GLY A 410 -7.16 -0.96 -17.74
C GLY A 410 -8.35 -0.46 -16.91
N MET A 411 -9.58 -0.88 -17.22
CA MET A 411 -10.73 -0.58 -16.34
C MET A 411 -10.51 -1.14 -14.92
N PRO A 412 -10.99 -0.43 -13.89
CA PRO A 412 -10.86 -0.91 -12.51
C PRO A 412 -11.50 -2.29 -12.32
N SER A 413 -10.95 -3.06 -11.40
CA SER A 413 -11.60 -4.25 -10.86
C SER A 413 -11.38 -4.30 -9.36
N ALA A 414 -12.26 -4.99 -8.65
CA ALA A 414 -12.16 -5.15 -7.21
C ALA A 414 -12.41 -6.60 -6.80
N THR A 415 -11.77 -7.04 -5.72
CA THR A 415 -12.20 -8.26 -5.03
C THR A 415 -13.60 -8.04 -4.45
N PRO A 416 -14.39 -9.10 -4.24
CA PRO A 416 -15.70 -8.95 -3.60
C PRO A 416 -15.63 -8.28 -2.21
N MET A 417 -14.56 -8.55 -1.46
CA MET A 417 -14.24 -7.88 -0.20
C MET A 417 -14.13 -6.36 -0.35
N ASN A 418 -13.26 -5.89 -1.25
CA ASN A 418 -13.03 -4.47 -1.47
C ASN A 418 -14.26 -3.79 -2.07
N TYR A 419 -15.01 -4.49 -2.93
CA TYR A 419 -16.28 -3.99 -3.47
C TYR A 419 -17.31 -3.73 -2.36
N LEU A 420 -17.49 -4.66 -1.41
CA LEU A 420 -18.40 -4.43 -0.29
C LEU A 420 -17.91 -3.29 0.63
N ALA A 421 -16.62 -3.28 0.95
CA ALA A 421 -15.99 -2.28 1.83
C ALA A 421 -15.99 -0.85 1.25
N SER A 422 -16.01 -0.70 -0.07
CA SER A 422 -16.00 0.60 -0.76
C SER A 422 -17.39 1.12 -1.15
N SER A 423 -18.45 0.50 -0.61
CA SER A 423 -19.83 0.95 -0.84
C SER A 423 -20.00 2.43 -0.46
N GLN A 424 -20.73 3.19 -1.27
CA GLN A 424 -21.04 4.60 -0.98
C GLN A 424 -22.54 4.78 -0.82
N PHE A 425 -22.93 5.69 0.07
CA PHE A 425 -24.33 6.06 0.32
C PHE A 425 -24.51 7.55 0.08
N ARG A 426 -25.73 7.94 -0.29
CA ARG A 426 -26.09 9.34 -0.55
C ARG A 426 -25.90 10.16 0.71
N MET A 427 -25.06 11.18 0.62
CA MET A 427 -24.83 12.10 1.72
C MET A 427 -25.57 13.40 1.42
N ASN A 428 -26.50 13.78 2.29
CA ASN A 428 -27.23 15.04 2.18
C ASN A 428 -26.68 16.02 3.21
N PRO A 429 -25.66 16.83 2.88
CA PRO A 429 -25.18 17.85 3.80
C PRO A 429 -26.31 18.86 4.07
N PRO A 430 -26.36 19.45 5.28
CA PRO A 430 -27.34 20.47 5.59
C PRO A 430 -27.21 21.65 4.62
N THR A 431 -28.35 22.09 4.09
CA THR A 431 -28.44 23.09 3.00
C THR A 431 -28.17 24.52 3.48
N GLU A 432 -28.29 24.77 4.78
CA GLU A 432 -27.98 26.06 5.40
C GLU A 432 -26.67 25.93 6.20
N PRO A 433 -25.82 26.98 6.24
CA PRO A 433 -24.69 27.01 7.15
C PRO A 433 -25.25 26.92 8.58
N ALA A 434 -25.11 25.73 9.17
CA ALA A 434 -25.48 25.52 10.57
C ALA A 434 -24.68 26.49 11.44
N ALA A 435 -25.26 26.91 12.57
CA ALA A 435 -24.49 27.59 13.60
C ALA A 435 -23.23 26.75 13.91
N PRO A 436 -22.09 27.40 14.25
CA PRO A 436 -20.88 26.66 14.60
C PRO A 436 -21.22 25.64 15.69
N PRO A 437 -20.77 24.38 15.56
CA PRO A 437 -21.11 23.32 16.49
C PRO A 437 -20.69 23.73 17.92
N ALA A 438 -21.53 23.46 18.91
CA ALA A 438 -21.21 23.85 20.28
C ALA A 438 -19.95 23.12 20.80
N ALA A 439 -19.36 23.65 21.87
CA ALA A 439 -18.20 23.01 22.48
C ALA A 439 -18.56 21.58 22.95
N GLY A 440 -17.83 20.58 22.45
CA GLY A 440 -18.09 19.17 22.74
C GLY A 440 -19.12 18.50 21.83
N GLU A 441 -19.69 19.21 20.86
CA GLU A 441 -20.58 18.63 19.85
C GLU A 441 -19.85 18.34 18.54
N ASP A 442 -20.18 17.20 17.93
CA ASP A 442 -19.69 16.80 16.62
C ASP A 442 -20.20 17.75 15.52
N ALA A 443 -19.33 18.03 14.55
CA ALA A 443 -19.72 18.84 13.42
C ALA A 443 -20.69 18.06 12.51
N PRO A 444 -21.59 18.73 11.77
CA PRO A 444 -22.51 18.03 10.87
C PRO A 444 -21.82 17.07 9.88
N LEU A 445 -20.61 17.43 9.41
CA LEU A 445 -19.82 16.57 8.55
C LEU A 445 -19.31 15.30 9.26
N ASP A 446 -18.96 15.37 10.54
CA ASP A 446 -18.54 14.21 11.34
C ASP A 446 -19.71 13.21 11.47
N THR A 447 -20.90 13.70 11.80
CA THR A 447 -22.12 12.88 11.90
C THR A 447 -22.44 12.18 10.59
N LEU A 448 -22.32 12.90 9.47
CA LEU A 448 -22.52 12.35 8.13
C LEU A 448 -21.50 11.26 7.81
N LEU A 449 -20.22 11.49 8.04
CA LEU A 449 -19.18 10.48 7.81
C LEU A 449 -19.37 9.23 8.69
N ALA A 450 -19.74 9.42 9.96
CA ALA A 450 -20.05 8.32 10.87
C ALA A 450 -21.26 7.49 10.39
N GLU A 451 -22.31 8.16 9.90
CA GLU A 451 -23.48 7.50 9.33
C GLU A 451 -23.13 6.69 8.07
N GLN A 452 -22.31 7.26 7.17
CA GLN A 452 -21.81 6.57 5.99
C GLN A 452 -21.03 5.30 6.38
N GLN A 453 -20.10 5.42 7.32
CA GLN A 453 -19.29 4.30 7.83
C GLN A 453 -20.15 3.20 8.46
N ALA A 454 -21.17 3.56 9.25
CA ALA A 454 -22.10 2.61 9.85
C ALA A 454 -22.88 1.82 8.78
N ARG A 455 -23.39 2.50 7.74
CA ARG A 455 -24.13 1.87 6.64
C ARG A 455 -23.26 0.91 5.82
N VAL A 456 -21.99 1.27 5.59
CA VAL A 456 -21.01 0.36 4.96
C VAL A 456 -20.82 -0.89 5.82
N ALA A 457 -20.66 -0.72 7.14
CA ALA A 457 -20.52 -1.83 8.08
C ALA A 457 -21.73 -2.77 8.08
N ASP A 458 -22.94 -2.22 8.12
CA ASP A 458 -24.18 -2.99 8.13
C ASP A 458 -24.32 -3.80 6.84
N ARG A 459 -24.05 -3.17 5.69
CA ARG A 459 -24.05 -3.84 4.39
C ARG A 459 -23.00 -4.95 4.34
N PHE A 460 -21.77 -4.65 4.76
CA PHE A 460 -20.67 -5.60 4.76
C PHE A 460 -21.03 -6.82 5.61
N THR A 461 -21.46 -6.61 6.85
CA THR A 461 -21.85 -7.67 7.79
C THR A 461 -23.00 -8.53 7.25
N LYS A 462 -23.99 -7.90 6.60
CA LYS A 462 -25.16 -8.59 6.04
C LYS A 462 -24.81 -9.47 4.84
N LEU A 463 -23.93 -9.02 3.96
CA LEU A 463 -23.70 -9.67 2.66
C LEU A 463 -22.44 -10.49 2.58
N TRP A 464 -21.42 -10.20 3.38
CA TRP A 464 -20.12 -10.86 3.25
C TRP A 464 -20.26 -12.39 3.31
N ALA A 465 -21.01 -12.89 4.29
CA ALA A 465 -21.20 -14.32 4.52
C ALA A 465 -21.94 -15.04 3.37
N GLU A 466 -22.65 -14.30 2.53
CA GLU A 466 -23.43 -14.77 1.37
C GLU A 466 -22.77 -14.43 0.04
N THR A 467 -21.64 -13.73 0.05
CA THR A 467 -20.95 -13.30 -1.16
C THR A 467 -19.94 -14.36 -1.58
N PRO A 468 -20.04 -14.91 -2.81
CA PRO A 468 -19.02 -15.81 -3.35
C PRO A 468 -17.63 -15.18 -3.32
N LEU A 469 -16.65 -15.87 -2.75
CA LEU A 469 -15.27 -15.40 -2.66
C LEU A 469 -14.32 -16.19 -3.56
N PRO A 470 -13.43 -15.52 -4.31
CA PRO A 470 -12.35 -16.16 -5.06
C PRO A 470 -11.50 -17.13 -4.24
N GLU A 471 -11.15 -16.70 -3.04
CA GLU A 471 -10.28 -17.39 -2.11
C GLU A 471 -10.94 -18.69 -1.60
N LEU A 472 -12.25 -18.84 -1.83
CA LEU A 472 -13.08 -20.01 -1.53
C LEU A 472 -13.56 -20.73 -2.80
N LEU A 473 -12.90 -20.51 -3.94
CA LEU A 473 -13.23 -21.10 -5.24
C LEU A 473 -14.67 -20.80 -5.69
N GLY A 474 -15.13 -19.56 -5.44
CA GLY A 474 -16.47 -19.10 -5.81
C GLY A 474 -17.57 -19.58 -4.87
N LYS A 475 -17.23 -20.20 -3.73
CA LYS A 475 -18.19 -20.49 -2.66
C LYS A 475 -18.38 -19.28 -1.76
N THR A 476 -19.53 -19.20 -1.12
CA THR A 476 -19.76 -18.23 -0.03
C THR A 476 -19.05 -18.69 1.25
N PRO A 477 -18.69 -17.77 2.17
CA PRO A 477 -18.20 -18.13 3.50
C PRO A 477 -19.08 -19.16 4.22
N LYS A 478 -20.41 -19.00 4.19
CA LYS A 478 -21.34 -19.97 4.80
C LYS A 478 -21.25 -21.37 4.20
N GLN A 479 -21.18 -21.46 2.87
CA GLN A 479 -21.02 -22.75 2.18
C GLN A 479 -19.67 -23.38 2.52
N ALA A 480 -18.59 -22.60 2.49
CA ALA A 480 -17.26 -23.09 2.81
C ALA A 480 -17.17 -23.61 4.25
N VAL A 481 -17.71 -22.89 5.24
CA VAL A 481 -17.71 -23.37 6.64
C VAL A 481 -18.48 -24.70 6.79
N ALA A 482 -19.53 -24.93 6.00
CA ALA A 482 -20.31 -26.17 6.03
C ALA A 482 -19.61 -27.35 5.31
N ASP A 483 -18.65 -27.09 4.43
CA ASP A 483 -18.03 -28.11 3.57
C ASP A 483 -16.90 -28.90 4.23
N GLY A 484 -16.37 -28.43 5.37
CA GLY A 484 -15.34 -29.13 6.15
C GLY A 484 -14.29 -28.22 6.76
N ASP A 485 -13.30 -28.81 7.42
CA ASP A 485 -12.32 -28.09 8.24
C ASP A 485 -11.39 -27.19 7.42
N GLU A 486 -10.89 -27.66 6.28
CA GLU A 486 -9.99 -26.85 5.43
C GLU A 486 -10.70 -25.63 4.81
N PRO A 487 -11.86 -25.77 4.13
CA PRO A 487 -12.62 -24.60 3.68
C PRO A 487 -13.01 -23.67 4.83
N ARG A 488 -13.39 -24.19 6.00
CA ARG A 488 -13.65 -23.37 7.20
C ARG A 488 -12.42 -22.57 7.64
N ARG A 489 -11.24 -23.19 7.71
CA ARG A 489 -9.98 -22.49 8.02
C ARG A 489 -9.70 -21.35 7.04
N ARG A 490 -9.99 -21.53 5.75
CA ARG A 490 -9.84 -20.46 4.76
C ARG A 490 -10.74 -19.27 5.08
N VAL A 491 -12.00 -19.53 5.46
CA VAL A 491 -12.92 -18.45 5.92
C VAL A 491 -12.37 -17.76 7.16
N GLU A 492 -11.89 -18.52 8.13
CA GLU A 492 -11.33 -17.97 9.37
C GLU A 492 -10.07 -17.13 9.13
N ALA A 493 -9.17 -17.57 8.23
CA ALA A 493 -8.00 -16.79 7.83
C ALA A 493 -8.39 -15.44 7.21
N LEU A 494 -9.38 -15.43 6.32
CA LEU A 494 -9.89 -14.20 5.69
C LEU A 494 -10.49 -13.24 6.72
N VAL A 495 -11.24 -13.75 7.70
CA VAL A 495 -11.81 -12.92 8.77
C VAL A 495 -10.72 -12.40 9.70
N ASN A 496 -9.74 -13.23 10.08
CA ASN A 496 -8.63 -12.81 10.95
C ASN A 496 -7.81 -11.67 10.31
N ASP A 497 -7.47 -11.77 9.03
CA ASP A 497 -6.71 -10.71 8.33
C ASP A 497 -7.53 -9.41 8.21
N ALA A 498 -8.82 -9.53 7.88
CA ALA A 498 -9.72 -8.39 7.76
C ALA A 498 -9.98 -7.69 9.11
N GLU A 499 -10.13 -8.47 10.18
CA GLU A 499 -10.30 -8.00 11.55
C GLU A 499 -9.04 -7.31 12.07
N ALA A 500 -7.87 -7.93 11.89
CA ALA A 500 -6.61 -7.39 12.36
C ALA A 500 -6.26 -6.04 11.71
N THR A 501 -6.64 -5.84 10.44
CA THR A 501 -6.38 -4.59 9.72
C THR A 501 -7.47 -3.53 9.81
N ASP A 502 -8.58 -3.80 10.51
CA ASP A 502 -9.75 -2.91 10.59
C ASP A 502 -10.21 -2.43 9.20
N ILE A 503 -10.34 -3.36 8.23
CA ILE A 503 -10.68 -3.02 6.83
C ILE A 503 -11.99 -2.21 6.70
N ILE A 504 -12.90 -2.36 7.67
CA ILE A 504 -14.10 -1.55 7.81
C ILE A 504 -13.94 -0.63 9.03
N ALA A 505 -13.61 0.63 8.77
CA ALA A 505 -13.53 1.65 9.81
C ALA A 505 -14.93 2.14 10.25
N SER A 506 -15.76 1.29 10.85
CA SER A 506 -17.18 1.58 11.14
C SER A 506 -17.50 2.28 12.47
N GLY A 507 -16.52 2.48 13.35
CA GLY A 507 -16.71 3.00 14.72
C GLY A 507 -17.37 1.99 15.67
N LYS A 508 -18.12 1.03 15.12
CA LYS A 508 -18.65 -0.17 15.75
C LYS A 508 -17.73 -1.37 15.47
N ASN A 509 -17.56 -2.24 16.45
CA ASN A 509 -16.94 -3.55 16.25
C ASN A 509 -17.95 -4.52 15.57
N ILE A 510 -17.77 -4.76 14.27
CA ILE A 510 -18.66 -5.64 13.48
C ILE A 510 -18.25 -7.12 13.51
N TRP A 511 -17.02 -7.43 13.93
CA TRP A 511 -16.42 -8.74 13.79
C TRP A 511 -17.16 -9.86 14.54
N PRO A 512 -17.70 -9.65 15.76
CA PRO A 512 -18.52 -10.65 16.44
C PRO A 512 -19.78 -11.03 15.66
N GLU A 513 -20.46 -10.04 15.06
CA GLU A 513 -21.67 -10.26 14.26
C GLU A 513 -21.33 -10.98 12.95
N LEU A 514 -20.24 -10.59 12.29
CA LEU A 514 -19.77 -11.21 11.05
C LEU A 514 -19.34 -12.67 11.25
N ARG A 515 -18.61 -12.97 12.32
CA ARG A 515 -18.22 -14.36 12.68
C ARG A 515 -19.45 -15.22 12.92
N LYS A 516 -20.41 -14.71 13.70
CA LYS A 516 -21.69 -15.39 13.94
C LYS A 516 -22.45 -15.64 12.64
N ALA A 517 -22.54 -14.64 11.77
CA ALA A 517 -23.21 -14.77 10.46
C ALA A 517 -22.55 -15.82 9.56
N SER A 518 -21.23 -16.01 9.68
CA SER A 518 -20.45 -16.93 8.87
C SER A 518 -20.34 -18.34 9.48
N GLY A 519 -20.82 -18.54 10.71
CA GLY A 519 -20.71 -19.82 11.43
C GLY A 519 -19.33 -20.05 12.07
N LEU A 520 -18.55 -18.99 12.28
CA LEU A 520 -17.25 -19.05 12.93
C LEU A 520 -17.36 -18.84 14.45
N PRO A 521 -16.47 -19.47 15.25
CA PRO A 521 -16.40 -19.24 16.68
C PRO A 521 -15.82 -17.85 17.00
N ALA A 522 -16.08 -17.39 18.22
CA ALA A 522 -15.39 -16.24 18.78
C ALA A 522 -13.92 -16.63 19.09
N PRO A 523 -12.93 -15.78 18.75
CA PRO A 523 -11.54 -16.02 19.13
C PRO A 523 -11.36 -16.06 20.64
N ALA A 524 -10.43 -16.91 21.11
CA ALA A 524 -10.06 -16.94 22.51
C ALA A 524 -9.20 -15.71 22.87
N VAL A 525 -9.40 -15.17 24.08
CA VAL A 525 -8.55 -14.11 24.63
C VAL A 525 -7.18 -14.70 24.99
N ILE A 526 -6.12 -13.97 24.65
CA ILE A 526 -4.73 -14.31 24.97
C ILE A 526 -4.33 -13.56 26.25
N GLU A 527 -4.36 -14.27 27.37
CA GLU A 527 -4.18 -13.67 28.71
C GLU A 527 -2.72 -13.36 29.08
N SER A 528 -1.76 -14.08 28.49
CA SER A 528 -0.34 -13.84 28.70
C SER A 528 0.42 -14.21 27.44
N ALA A 529 1.27 -13.29 27.01
CA ALA A 529 2.12 -13.41 25.85
C ALA A 529 3.52 -12.97 26.23
N GLU A 530 4.15 -13.66 27.18
CA GLU A 530 5.58 -13.43 27.46
C GLU A 530 6.42 -14.54 26.78
N PRO A 531 7.31 -14.19 25.83
CA PRO A 531 7.52 -12.86 25.24
C PRO A 531 6.47 -12.50 24.17
N LEU A 532 6.11 -11.22 24.08
CA LEU A 532 5.03 -10.75 23.18
C LEU A 532 5.38 -10.96 21.71
N GLY A 533 6.67 -10.98 21.39
CA GLY A 533 7.19 -11.28 20.05
C GLY A 533 6.82 -12.67 19.51
N ASN A 534 6.34 -13.59 20.35
CA ASN A 534 5.84 -14.90 19.90
C ASN A 534 4.38 -14.87 19.47
N VAL A 535 3.67 -13.74 19.62
CA VAL A 535 2.30 -13.58 19.12
C VAL A 535 2.34 -12.86 17.78
N PRO A 536 1.96 -13.53 16.68
CA PRO A 536 1.86 -12.94 15.35
C PRO A 536 0.87 -11.76 15.33
N PRO A 537 1.18 -10.68 14.58
CA PRO A 537 0.31 -9.52 14.45
C PRO A 537 -1.19 -9.77 14.22
N GLN A 538 -1.60 -10.81 13.48
CA GLN A 538 -3.05 -11.08 13.30
C GLN A 538 -3.78 -11.36 14.61
N ARG A 539 -3.07 -11.82 15.65
CA ARG A 539 -3.65 -12.18 16.95
C ARG A 539 -3.54 -11.08 17.99
N TRP A 540 -2.92 -9.95 17.68
CA TRP A 540 -2.74 -8.86 18.66
C TRP A 540 -4.06 -8.28 19.17
N LEU A 541 -5.12 -8.28 18.36
CA LEU A 541 -6.45 -7.83 18.80
C LEU A 541 -7.07 -8.72 19.88
N HIS A 542 -6.57 -9.94 20.06
CA HIS A 542 -7.08 -10.88 21.04
C HIS A 542 -6.29 -10.85 22.35
N LEU A 543 -5.27 -10.00 22.45
CA LEU A 543 -4.50 -9.81 23.68
C LEU A 543 -5.34 -9.18 24.79
N ASP A 544 -5.13 -9.63 26.02
CA ASP A 544 -5.60 -8.93 27.21
C ASP A 544 -4.68 -7.74 27.52
N PHE A 545 -4.98 -6.59 26.93
CA PHE A 545 -4.18 -5.36 27.09
C PHE A 545 -4.03 -4.91 28.55
N GLN A 546 -4.94 -5.32 29.44
CA GLN A 546 -4.85 -5.00 30.87
C GLN A 546 -3.79 -5.83 31.61
N LYS A 547 -3.37 -6.97 31.06
CA LYS A 547 -2.33 -7.85 31.61
C LYS A 547 -0.94 -7.63 30.97
N ILE A 548 -0.85 -6.85 29.90
CA ILE A 548 0.42 -6.54 29.23
C ILE A 548 1.19 -5.46 30.02
N THR A 549 2.50 -5.65 30.13
CA THR A 549 3.44 -4.70 30.76
C THR A 549 3.57 -3.42 29.95
N ASN A 550 3.95 -2.31 30.61
CA ASN A 550 4.08 -1.02 29.93
C ASN A 550 5.13 -1.04 28.80
N ASP A 551 6.27 -1.73 28.99
CA ASP A 551 7.30 -1.87 27.95
C ASP A 551 6.77 -2.58 26.69
N HIS A 552 6.05 -3.68 26.87
CA HIS A 552 5.45 -4.40 25.77
C HIS A 552 4.33 -3.59 25.09
N LEU A 553 3.52 -2.83 25.85
CA LEU A 553 2.50 -1.94 25.29
C LEU A 553 3.12 -0.82 24.44
N ARG A 554 4.26 -0.25 24.85
CA ARG A 554 5.00 0.75 24.04
C ARG A 554 5.47 0.16 22.72
N GLY A 555 6.11 -1.00 22.77
CA GLY A 555 6.57 -1.70 21.56
C GLY A 555 5.41 -2.05 20.63
N LEU A 556 4.31 -2.56 21.19
CA LEU A 556 3.09 -2.90 20.44
C LEU A 556 2.46 -1.66 19.81
N LEU A 557 2.36 -0.55 20.54
CA LEU A 557 1.81 0.72 20.06
C LEU A 557 2.53 1.21 18.80
N LEU A 558 3.87 1.29 18.88
CA LEU A 558 4.69 1.79 17.77
C LEU A 558 4.65 0.84 16.57
N THR A 559 4.88 -0.45 16.82
CA THR A 559 4.94 -1.46 15.74
C THR A 559 3.60 -1.59 15.05
N ALA A 560 2.48 -1.66 15.79
CA ALA A 560 1.15 -1.74 15.22
C ALA A 560 0.79 -0.49 14.41
N ALA A 561 1.21 0.69 14.87
CA ALA A 561 0.98 1.93 14.14
C ALA A 561 1.76 1.99 12.82
N GLU A 562 3.00 1.50 12.80
CA GLU A 562 3.89 1.49 11.64
C GLU A 562 3.44 0.51 10.56
N ILE A 563 3.08 -0.72 10.95
CA ILE A 563 2.73 -1.79 9.99
C ILE A 563 1.22 -1.84 9.68
N GLY A 564 0.43 -0.88 10.18
CA GLY A 564 -0.97 -0.65 9.80
C GLY A 564 -2.04 -1.47 10.55
N TYR A 565 -1.77 -1.94 11.76
CA TYR A 565 -2.80 -2.55 12.65
C TYR A 565 -3.41 -1.46 13.54
N SER A 566 -4.17 -0.55 12.92
CA SER A 566 -4.67 0.67 13.56
C SER A 566 -5.45 0.42 14.85
N ARG A 567 -6.32 -0.59 14.88
CA ARG A 567 -7.13 -0.89 16.07
C ARG A 567 -6.29 -1.42 17.23
N VAL A 568 -5.24 -2.19 16.95
CA VAL A 568 -4.28 -2.65 17.98
C VAL A 568 -3.55 -1.45 18.57
N ALA A 569 -3.11 -0.51 17.72
CA ALA A 569 -2.43 0.69 18.17
C ALA A 569 -3.34 1.57 19.07
N GLU A 570 -4.62 1.73 18.70
CA GLU A 570 -5.61 2.43 19.55
C GLU A 570 -5.78 1.76 20.91
N LEU A 571 -5.97 0.44 20.94
CA LEU A 571 -6.14 -0.33 22.18
C LEU A 571 -4.90 -0.28 23.06
N ALA A 572 -3.70 -0.35 22.47
CA ALA A 572 -2.44 -0.21 23.19
C ALA A 572 -2.28 1.20 23.79
N ALA A 573 -2.65 2.25 23.03
CA ALA A 573 -2.64 3.63 23.51
C ALA A 573 -3.62 3.85 24.67
N GLU A 574 -4.87 3.36 24.54
CA GLU A 574 -5.88 3.43 25.59
C GLU A 574 -5.44 2.68 26.86
N ALA A 575 -4.85 1.49 26.68
CA ALA A 575 -4.32 0.70 27.79
C ALA A 575 -3.18 1.44 28.52
N LEU A 576 -2.20 2.00 27.79
CA LEU A 576 -1.13 2.81 28.38
C LEU A 576 -1.69 4.01 29.15
N LEU A 577 -2.61 4.76 28.55
CA LEU A 577 -3.21 5.94 29.19
C LEU A 577 -4.06 5.61 30.42
N SER A 578 -4.49 4.36 30.58
CA SER A 578 -5.18 3.88 31.79
C SER A 578 -4.23 3.56 32.95
N ARG A 579 -2.92 3.55 32.71
CA ARG A 579 -1.88 3.27 33.73
C ARG A 579 -1.49 4.53 34.49
N GLU A 580 -1.27 4.38 35.78
CA GLU A 580 -0.83 5.48 36.64
C GLU A 580 0.68 5.75 36.52
N ASP A 581 1.48 4.73 36.18
CA ASP A 581 2.95 4.72 36.23
C ASP A 581 3.64 5.02 34.88
N ILE A 582 2.93 5.60 33.91
CA ILE A 582 3.50 5.96 32.61
C ILE A 582 4.14 7.35 32.61
N THR A 583 5.14 7.54 31.73
CA THR A 583 5.87 8.80 31.56
C THR A 583 5.11 9.79 30.68
N ASP A 584 5.51 11.06 30.69
CA ASP A 584 4.92 12.07 29.80
C ASP A 584 5.24 11.80 28.31
N ALA A 585 6.38 11.17 28.02
CA ALA A 585 6.70 10.69 26.68
C ALA A 585 5.72 9.60 26.21
N ASP A 586 5.32 8.68 27.11
CA ASP A 586 4.32 7.65 26.80
C ASP A 586 2.94 8.28 26.53
N ARG A 587 2.54 9.24 27.37
CA ARG A 587 1.29 9.98 27.17
C ARG A 587 1.30 10.71 25.83
N TRP A 588 2.42 11.35 25.49
CA TRP A 588 2.61 12.05 24.24
C TRP A 588 2.44 11.11 23.04
N GLN A 589 3.12 9.97 23.03
CA GLN A 589 3.03 8.98 21.98
C GLN A 589 1.62 8.39 21.85
N ALA A 590 1.00 7.99 22.97
CA ALA A 590 -0.33 7.42 22.99
C ALA A 590 -1.39 8.41 22.47
N TYR A 591 -1.36 9.67 22.93
CA TYR A 591 -2.25 10.69 22.40
C TYR A 591 -1.97 11.03 20.94
N GLY A 592 -0.72 11.02 20.48
CA GLY A 592 -0.38 11.23 19.07
C GLY A 592 -0.98 10.15 18.16
N VAL A 593 -0.91 8.88 18.57
CA VAL A 593 -1.54 7.76 17.85
C VAL A 593 -3.07 7.90 17.80
N LEU A 594 -3.69 8.28 18.92
CA LEU A 594 -5.14 8.46 19.02
C LEU A 594 -5.63 9.70 18.25
N GLU A 595 -4.87 10.79 18.21
CA GLU A 595 -5.23 12.01 17.47
C GLU A 595 -5.26 11.72 15.97
N ALA A 596 -4.23 11.05 15.46
CA ALA A 596 -4.11 10.70 14.04
C ALA A 596 -5.22 9.73 13.57
N ARG A 597 -5.87 9.02 14.50
CA ARG A 597 -6.91 8.02 14.23
C ARG A 597 -8.30 8.44 14.72
N ALA A 598 -8.42 9.61 15.32
CA ALA A 598 -9.70 10.10 15.82
C ALA A 598 -10.66 10.39 14.66
N ARG A 599 -11.87 9.85 14.77
CA ARG A 599 -12.88 9.83 13.70
C ARG A 599 -13.77 11.07 13.65
N SER A 600 -13.77 11.87 14.72
CA SER A 600 -14.50 13.15 14.77
C SER A 600 -13.58 14.31 15.12
N THR A 601 -13.92 15.48 14.60
CA THR A 601 -13.19 16.71 14.91
C THR A 601 -13.23 17.05 16.41
N THR A 602 -14.34 16.75 17.09
CA THR A 602 -14.48 16.93 18.54
C THR A 602 -13.46 16.11 19.29
N ARG A 603 -13.33 14.82 18.95
CA ARG A 603 -12.37 13.93 19.62
C ARG A 603 -10.93 14.39 19.39
N ARG A 604 -10.61 14.89 18.19
CA ARG A 604 -9.29 15.47 17.90
C ARG A 604 -9.00 16.69 18.78
N LEU A 605 -9.96 17.61 18.94
CA LEU A 605 -9.83 18.77 19.82
C LEU A 605 -9.64 18.36 21.30
N GLU A 606 -10.38 17.36 21.78
CA GLU A 606 -10.20 16.82 23.13
C GLU A 606 -8.79 16.27 23.35
N ILE A 607 -8.24 15.55 22.37
CA ILE A 607 -6.90 14.98 22.46
C ILE A 607 -5.85 16.10 22.38
N LEU A 608 -5.99 17.08 21.48
CA LEU A 608 -5.09 18.23 21.42
C LEU A 608 -5.04 19.01 22.74
N ALA A 609 -6.18 19.16 23.42
CA ALA A 609 -6.21 19.79 24.75
C ALA A 609 -5.37 19.02 25.80
N LYS A 610 -5.25 17.69 25.66
CA LYS A 610 -4.40 16.85 26.52
C LYS A 610 -2.92 16.84 26.09
N ILE A 611 -2.65 16.98 24.79
CA ILE A 611 -1.28 17.03 24.25
C ILE A 611 -0.58 18.35 24.60
N ARG A 612 -1.28 19.49 24.60
CA ARG A 612 -0.69 20.81 24.88
C ARG A 612 0.14 20.90 26.17
N PRO A 613 -0.36 20.51 27.36
CA PRO A 613 0.46 20.55 28.57
C PRO A 613 1.69 19.63 28.50
N LEU A 614 1.61 18.53 27.75
CA LEU A 614 2.75 17.63 27.52
C LEU A 614 3.79 18.27 26.59
N ALA A 615 3.36 19.03 25.58
CA ALA A 615 4.26 19.77 24.69
C ALA A 615 5.15 20.74 25.50
N ALA A 616 4.52 21.51 26.40
CA ALA A 616 5.23 22.42 27.29
C ALA A 616 6.20 21.70 28.22
N ALA A 617 5.78 20.56 28.81
CA ALA A 617 6.62 19.76 29.70
C ALA A 617 7.83 19.14 28.98
N LEU A 618 7.64 18.67 27.74
CA LEU A 618 8.67 18.06 26.91
C LEU A 618 9.48 19.07 26.08
N LYS A 619 9.15 20.37 26.17
CA LYS A 619 9.73 21.45 25.36
C LYS A 619 9.60 21.22 23.85
N ALA A 620 8.50 20.59 23.43
CA ALA A 620 8.17 20.39 22.02
C ALA A 620 7.61 21.69 21.41
N ASP A 621 7.79 21.87 20.10
CA ASP A 621 7.23 23.02 19.36
C ASP A 621 5.70 22.92 19.28
N GLU A 622 5.00 23.86 19.91
CA GLU A 622 3.53 23.92 19.91
C GLU A 622 2.95 24.40 18.57
N GLY A 623 3.78 24.99 17.69
CA GLY A 623 3.31 25.61 16.46
C GLY A 623 2.59 24.64 15.52
N MET A 624 3.04 23.38 15.45
CA MET A 624 2.37 22.35 14.64
C MET A 624 1.04 21.87 15.25
N LEU A 625 0.87 21.95 16.58
CA LEU A 625 -0.42 21.67 17.23
C LEU A 625 -1.45 22.74 16.86
N ASP A 626 -1.01 23.99 16.72
CA ASP A 626 -1.87 25.08 16.28
C ASP A 626 -2.28 24.96 14.82
N VAL A 627 -1.38 24.51 13.94
CA VAL A 627 -1.73 24.18 12.55
C VAL A 627 -2.75 23.04 12.49
N GLY A 628 -2.60 22.01 13.33
CA GLY A 628 -3.58 20.94 13.46
C GLY A 628 -4.95 21.45 13.92
N GLU A 629 -4.99 22.28 14.96
CA GLU A 629 -6.22 22.90 15.46
C GLU A 629 -6.88 23.80 14.41
N LEU A 630 -6.08 24.57 13.65
CA LEU A 630 -6.55 25.41 12.56
C LEU A 630 -7.29 24.60 11.50
N ARG A 631 -6.69 23.48 11.07
CA ARG A 631 -7.29 22.56 10.08
C ARG A 631 -8.62 22.01 10.59
N ILE A 632 -8.70 21.67 11.89
CA ILE A 632 -9.94 21.16 12.50
C ILE A 632 -11.05 22.22 12.49
N HIS A 633 -10.78 23.45 12.95
CA HIS A 633 -11.79 24.51 12.96
C HIS A 633 -12.24 24.92 11.55
N LEU A 634 -11.33 24.84 10.57
CA LEU A 634 -11.67 25.05 9.17
C LEU A 634 -12.64 23.99 8.65
N GLN A 635 -12.38 22.71 8.98
CA GLN A 635 -13.28 21.60 8.65
C GLN A 635 -14.65 21.73 9.34
N ARG A 636 -14.68 22.23 10.58
CA ARG A 636 -15.92 22.47 11.36
C ARG A 636 -16.71 23.70 10.89
N GLY A 637 -16.09 24.59 10.11
CA GLY A 637 -16.68 25.89 9.77
C GLY A 637 -16.77 26.87 10.96
N ASP A 638 -16.02 26.65 12.04
CA ASP A 638 -16.02 27.50 13.23
C ASP A 638 -15.13 28.73 13.02
N GLN A 639 -15.66 29.73 12.32
CA GLN A 639 -14.94 30.96 12.02
C GLN A 639 -14.40 31.69 13.27
N PRO A 640 -15.16 31.85 14.37
CA PRO A 640 -14.64 32.47 15.58
C PRO A 640 -13.44 31.73 16.19
N ALA A 641 -13.47 30.39 16.25
CA ALA A 641 -12.35 29.61 16.78
C ALA A 641 -11.15 29.63 15.82
N LEU A 642 -11.41 29.53 14.51
CA LEU A 642 -10.39 29.63 13.47
C LEU A 642 -9.57 30.92 13.60
N LEU A 643 -10.24 32.08 13.72
CA LEU A 643 -9.58 33.38 13.87
C LEU A 643 -8.73 33.47 15.14
N LYS A 644 -9.21 32.90 16.26
CA LYS A 644 -8.43 32.85 17.52
C LYS A 644 -7.14 32.05 17.37
N VAL A 645 -7.19 30.91 16.66
CA VAL A 645 -6.00 30.09 16.40
C VAL A 645 -5.04 30.81 15.45
N LEU A 646 -5.54 31.47 14.40
CA LEU A 646 -4.70 32.29 13.52
C LEU A 646 -3.99 33.42 14.26
N ASP A 647 -4.70 34.11 15.17
CA ASP A 647 -4.10 35.15 16.00
C ASP A 647 -3.02 34.60 16.93
N ARG A 648 -3.20 33.38 17.48
CA ARG A 648 -2.18 32.69 18.28
C ARG A 648 -0.95 32.34 17.44
N ILE A 649 -1.13 31.71 16.28
CA ILE A 649 -0.04 31.38 15.34
C ILE A 649 0.74 32.64 14.95
N ARG A 650 0.04 33.74 14.64
CA ARG A 650 0.68 35.00 14.26
C ARG A 650 1.49 35.60 15.42
N ARG A 651 0.98 35.52 16.64
CA ARG A 651 1.65 36.07 17.82
C ARG A 651 2.87 35.25 18.22
N ASP A 652 2.73 33.93 18.25
CA ASP A 652 3.67 33.05 18.93
C ASP A 652 4.59 32.29 17.96
N HIS A 653 4.21 32.13 16.68
CA HIS A 653 4.92 31.30 15.69
C HIS A 653 5.18 31.97 14.33
N SER A 654 4.99 33.29 14.20
CA SER A 654 5.13 34.01 12.92
C SER A 654 6.51 33.95 12.27
N GLN A 655 7.57 33.71 13.04
CA GLN A 655 8.93 33.58 12.53
C GLN A 655 9.34 32.13 12.21
N ASN A 656 8.48 31.14 12.49
CA ASN A 656 8.77 29.73 12.23
C ASN A 656 8.39 29.38 10.76
N PRO A 657 9.38 29.11 9.86
CA PRO A 657 9.10 28.85 8.44
C PRO A 657 8.28 27.57 8.25
N ARG A 658 8.49 26.56 9.10
CA ARG A 658 7.76 25.29 9.05
C ARG A 658 6.27 25.50 9.31
N VAL A 659 5.94 26.26 10.36
CA VAL A 659 4.54 26.59 10.71
C VAL A 659 3.91 27.44 9.60
N SER A 660 4.63 28.44 9.10
CA SER A 660 4.13 29.31 8.03
C SER A 660 3.80 28.54 6.75
N ASN A 661 4.71 27.64 6.31
CA ASN A 661 4.48 26.79 5.14
C ASN A 661 3.29 25.84 5.36
N ALA A 662 3.18 25.26 6.55
CA ALA A 662 2.07 24.35 6.87
C ALA A 662 0.71 25.08 6.91
N VAL A 663 0.65 26.32 7.42
CA VAL A 663 -0.56 27.15 7.34
C VAL A 663 -0.96 27.46 5.89
N MET A 664 0.01 27.82 5.04
CA MET A 664 -0.25 28.05 3.62
C MET A 664 -0.80 26.79 2.94
N GLN A 665 -0.25 25.62 3.28
CA GLN A 665 -0.75 24.35 2.79
C GLN A 665 -2.19 24.08 3.23
N VAL A 666 -2.54 24.32 4.51
CA VAL A 666 -3.92 24.15 5.01
C VAL A 666 -4.91 25.03 4.24
N PHE A 667 -4.56 26.28 3.96
CA PHE A 667 -5.42 27.17 3.17
C PHE A 667 -5.53 26.75 1.71
N ALA A 668 -4.42 26.33 1.10
CA ALA A 668 -4.41 25.81 -0.27
C ALA A 668 -5.27 24.54 -0.40
N GLU A 669 -5.19 23.62 0.57
CA GLU A 669 -6.03 22.40 0.65
C GLU A 669 -7.52 22.75 0.74
N ALA A 670 -7.87 23.84 1.44
CA ALA A 670 -9.23 24.35 1.54
C ALA A 670 -9.68 25.21 0.34
N GLY A 671 -8.82 25.38 -0.68
CA GLY A 671 -9.10 26.20 -1.85
C GLY A 671 -9.16 27.71 -1.57
N ILE A 672 -8.57 28.16 -0.45
CA ILE A 672 -8.52 29.58 -0.06
C ILE A 672 -7.22 30.17 -0.63
N ASP A 673 -7.35 31.01 -1.67
CA ASP A 673 -6.23 31.75 -2.25
C ASP A 673 -5.93 33.02 -1.45
N LEU A 674 -4.83 32.99 -0.70
CA LEU A 674 -4.34 34.13 0.09
C LEU A 674 -3.89 35.30 -0.81
N GLY A 675 -3.48 35.05 -2.05
CA GLY A 675 -3.08 36.07 -3.03
C GLY A 675 -4.28 36.91 -3.50
N ALA A 676 -5.44 36.27 -3.71
CA ALA A 676 -6.69 36.94 -4.03
C ALA A 676 -7.21 37.82 -2.86
N LEU A 677 -7.05 37.36 -1.62
CA LEU A 677 -7.38 38.12 -0.41
C LEU A 677 -6.47 39.35 -0.20
N ALA A 678 -5.18 39.24 -0.53
CA ALA A 678 -4.24 40.36 -0.44
C ALA A 678 -4.45 41.41 -1.55
N ALA A 679 -4.86 40.98 -2.75
CA ALA A 679 -5.19 41.88 -3.87
C ALA A 679 -6.52 42.64 -3.67
N GLY A 680 -7.42 42.13 -2.82
CA GLY A 680 -8.69 42.76 -2.45
C GLY A 680 -8.63 43.77 -1.29
N GLY A 681 -7.44 44.07 -0.76
CA GLY A 681 -7.22 44.89 0.44
C GLY A 681 -7.47 46.41 0.32
N GLY A 682 -8.47 46.83 -0.45
CA GLY A 682 -9.02 48.20 -0.42
C GLY A 682 -10.40 48.18 0.24
N GLY A 683 -10.49 48.72 1.46
CA GLY A 683 -11.64 48.57 2.36
C GLY A 683 -13.03 48.72 1.72
N GLY A 684 -13.79 47.62 1.77
CA GLY A 684 -15.22 47.58 1.51
C GLY A 684 -15.76 46.24 1.99
N ALA A 685 -16.70 46.27 2.95
CA ALA A 685 -17.39 45.06 3.40
C ALA A 685 -18.09 44.39 2.20
N PRO A 686 -18.03 43.05 2.04
CA PRO A 686 -18.76 42.38 0.99
C PRO A 686 -20.27 42.46 1.28
N PRO A 687 -21.13 42.63 0.26
CA PRO A 687 -22.57 42.60 0.47
C PRO A 687 -23.01 41.17 0.86
N PRO A 688 -24.05 41.03 1.69
CA PRO A 688 -24.58 39.72 2.05
C PRO A 688 -25.22 39.08 0.80
N GLY A 689 -24.66 37.95 0.35
CA GLY A 689 -25.18 37.20 -0.80
C GLY A 689 -24.17 36.73 -1.84
N ALA A 690 -22.86 36.96 -1.66
CA ALA A 690 -21.86 36.37 -2.54
C ALA A 690 -21.68 34.87 -2.23
N THR A 691 -22.33 34.02 -3.02
CA THR A 691 -22.04 32.59 -3.09
C THR A 691 -20.55 32.40 -3.45
N MET A 692 -19.92 31.43 -2.78
CA MET A 692 -18.60 30.89 -3.12
C MET A 692 -18.60 30.44 -4.59
N SER A 693 -18.29 31.37 -5.48
CA SER A 693 -18.07 31.10 -6.89
C SER A 693 -16.57 30.86 -7.05
N SER A 694 -16.17 29.62 -7.34
CA SER A 694 -14.81 29.32 -7.78
C SER A 694 -14.52 30.06 -9.08
N PRO A 695 -13.42 30.80 -9.19
CA PRO A 695 -12.83 31.13 -10.48
C PRO A 695 -11.57 30.30 -10.68
N GLY A 696 -11.52 29.60 -11.81
CA GLY A 696 -10.35 28.88 -12.26
C GLY A 696 -9.16 29.82 -12.52
N GLY A 697 -7.97 29.31 -12.22
CA GLY A 697 -6.69 29.91 -12.56
C GLY A 697 -5.58 28.93 -12.23
N GLN A 698 -4.80 28.57 -13.25
CA GLN A 698 -3.71 27.60 -13.16
C GLN A 698 -2.63 28.02 -12.16
N ALA A 699 -2.26 27.10 -11.27
CA ALA A 699 -0.88 26.94 -10.83
C ALA A 699 -0.50 25.48 -11.09
N THR A 700 0.56 25.28 -11.86
CA THR A 700 1.24 23.99 -11.98
C THR A 700 1.70 23.56 -10.59
N ALA A 701 0.96 22.66 -9.96
CA ALA A 701 1.42 21.97 -8.76
C ALA A 701 2.69 21.18 -9.13
N PRO A 702 3.81 21.34 -8.40
CA PRO A 702 4.80 20.27 -8.34
C PRO A 702 4.07 19.00 -7.91
N ALA A 703 4.48 17.84 -8.42
CA ALA A 703 3.94 16.55 -7.99
C ALA A 703 3.85 16.55 -6.45
N ALA A 704 2.62 16.49 -5.92
CA ALA A 704 2.42 16.42 -4.49
C ALA A 704 3.12 15.16 -4.01
N GLU A 705 4.22 15.32 -3.27
CA GLU A 705 4.61 14.29 -2.32
C GLU A 705 3.37 13.99 -1.49
N SER A 706 3.01 12.70 -1.41
CA SER A 706 1.96 12.22 -0.54
C SER A 706 2.11 12.89 0.81
N GLY A 707 1.22 13.82 1.14
CA GLY A 707 1.30 14.62 2.34
C GLY A 707 1.38 13.68 3.54
N LYS A 708 2.59 13.49 4.08
CA LYS A 708 2.80 12.79 5.34
C LYS A 708 2.00 13.58 6.36
N LEU A 709 0.85 13.02 6.77
CA LEU A 709 0.08 13.51 7.90
C LEU A 709 1.06 13.58 9.07
N TRP A 710 1.37 14.80 9.52
CA TRP A 710 2.25 14.98 10.66
C TRP A 710 1.62 14.27 11.86
N THR A 711 2.23 13.17 12.28
CA THR A 711 1.93 12.50 13.55
C THR A 711 2.91 13.06 14.60
N PRO A 712 2.45 13.38 15.82
CA PRO A 712 3.36 13.69 16.91
C PRO A 712 4.24 12.46 17.20
N GLY A 713 5.49 12.46 16.72
CA GLY A 713 6.41 11.32 16.82
C GLY A 713 7.46 11.21 15.69
N GLY A 714 7.27 11.91 14.56
CA GLY A 714 8.28 11.97 13.50
C GLY A 714 9.34 13.05 13.77
N GLU A 715 10.39 12.73 14.51
CA GLU A 715 11.62 13.53 14.51
C GLU A 715 12.42 13.23 13.23
N THR A 716 12.37 14.13 12.25
CA THR A 716 13.40 14.18 11.19
C THR A 716 14.63 14.84 11.79
N SER A 717 15.72 14.08 11.92
CA SER A 717 17.01 14.50 12.44
C SER A 717 17.59 15.67 11.63
N GLY A 718 17.55 16.87 12.20
CA GLY A 718 18.35 18.01 11.76
C GLY A 718 19.75 17.88 12.35
N GLY A 719 20.77 17.76 11.49
CA GLY A 719 22.16 17.55 11.89
C GLY A 719 22.78 18.71 12.67
N GLY A 720 23.61 18.35 13.67
CA GLY A 720 24.55 19.27 14.32
C GLY A 720 25.07 18.80 15.68
N GLY A 721 26.17 18.04 15.68
CA GLY A 721 27.25 18.12 16.69
C GLY A 721 27.08 17.45 18.07
N ASP A 722 27.94 16.44 18.29
CA ASP A 722 28.47 15.89 19.55
C ASP A 722 27.71 14.84 20.40
N GLU A 723 28.30 13.63 20.33
CA GLU A 723 28.51 12.56 21.31
C GLU A 723 27.34 11.75 21.95
N LYS A 724 27.43 10.43 21.65
CA LYS A 724 26.81 9.18 22.18
C LYS A 724 26.63 9.08 23.72
N PRO A 725 25.88 8.08 24.28
CA PRO A 725 25.57 6.72 23.74
C PRO A 725 24.07 6.34 23.72
N ALA A 726 23.56 5.70 22.66
CA ALA A 726 23.53 4.25 22.40
C ALA A 726 22.85 3.40 23.50
N ILE A 727 21.60 2.99 23.25
CA ILE A 727 21.03 1.73 23.75
C ILE A 727 20.30 1.03 22.59
N TRP A 728 20.85 -0.14 22.27
CA TRP A 728 20.37 -1.20 21.38
C TRP A 728 19.24 -1.97 22.12
N THR A 729 18.19 -2.52 21.50
CA THR A 729 18.00 -3.91 20.97
C THR A 729 16.51 -4.27 21.18
N PRO A 730 15.89 -5.28 20.53
CA PRO A 730 16.28 -6.11 19.38
C PRO A 730 15.59 -5.79 18.06
#